data_AF-A0A4U5QBD2-F1
#
_entry.id   AF-A0A4U5QBD2-F1
#
_cell.length_a   1.000
_cell.length_b   1.000
_cell.length_c   1.000
_cell.angle_alpha   90.00
_cell.angle_beta   90.00
_cell.angle_gamma   90.00
#
_symmetry.space_group_name_H-M   'P 1'
#
loop_
_entity.id
_entity.type
_entity.pdbx_description
1 polymer ?
#
loop_
_entity_poly.entity_id
_entity_poly.type
_entity_poly.pdbx_seq_one_letter_code
_entity_poly.pdbx_strand_id
1 'polypeptide(L)'
;MAETQHKEKMVNGNSCEVSCHSNPDPSTQPPSDRPVRVYADGIYDLFHFGHARSLEQAKKAFPNTYLLVGCCNDEITHKYKGKTVMTEEERYESLRHCKWVDEVIPGAPWVIDQEFLDKHNIDYVAHDSLPYADASGAGKDVYEFVKKVGRFKETRRTDGISTSDIIMRIVKDYNQYVLRNLDRGYSRKELGVSYVKEKRLRVNMRLKKLQEKVKEQQEKVGEKIQIVAMHRNEWVENADRWVAGFLEMFEEGCHKMGTAIRDRIQERLRGQLSNGLLEDGKSNSEDDDEEYYFDDDDYDDGDEEEYYTETYDKDAKKCTCDAGGEGKNKSEALKYKAIAIASILFAGAVGVCLPILGKTIPVLRPEKTIFFIIKAFAAGVILSTGFIHVLPDAFDSLTSPCLGENPWGKFPFTGFVAMMSAIGTLMVDCLASSYYTRLHLNKAQPEERGDEEKAAVEAHEGHVHTHATHGHSHGLVDSSGSGPSQLIRHRVITQVLELGIVVHSVIIGVSLGASESPETIRPLVAALSFHQFFEGMGLGGCITQAKFKTKTIVIMTLFFSLTTPVGIAIGIGISNVYNENSPKALIVEGIFNAASAGILIYMALVDLLAADFMHPKVQSNGALQFGVNVSLLIGAGCMSLLAKWA
;
A
#
# COMPACT_ATOMS: atom_id res chain seq x y z
N MET A 1 -20.36 -21.26 79.71
CA MET A 1 -20.72 -20.10 78.86
C MET A 1 -20.80 -20.62 77.44
N ALA A 2 -22.02 -20.88 76.97
CA ALA A 2 -22.31 -21.62 75.75
C ALA A 2 -22.96 -20.67 74.74
N GLU A 3 -22.36 -20.53 73.55
CA GLU A 3 -22.98 -19.89 72.39
C GLU A 3 -23.54 -21.00 71.50
N THR A 4 -24.84 -20.92 71.20
CA THR A 4 -25.59 -21.92 70.43
C THR A 4 -26.18 -21.29 69.18
N GLN A 5 -26.15 -22.08 68.10
CA GLN A 5 -26.75 -21.89 66.78
C GLN A 5 -28.28 -21.60 66.82
N HIS A 6 -28.82 -20.88 65.83
CA HIS A 6 -29.85 -21.40 64.89
C HIS A 6 -30.39 -20.37 63.87
N LYS A 7 -30.38 -20.79 62.58
CA LYS A 7 -31.45 -20.76 61.56
C LYS A 7 -32.58 -19.69 61.67
N GLU A 8 -32.89 -19.03 60.54
CA GLU A 8 -34.12 -19.26 59.77
C GLU A 8 -34.23 -18.39 58.50
N LYS A 9 -35.03 -18.86 57.54
CA LYS A 9 -35.24 -18.37 56.18
C LYS A 9 -36.72 -18.01 56.04
N MET A 10 -37.00 -16.95 55.27
CA MET A 10 -38.29 -16.52 54.69
C MET A 10 -39.35 -15.92 55.62
N VAL A 11 -39.84 -14.71 55.27
CA VAL A 11 -41.24 -14.44 54.84
C VAL A 11 -41.35 -12.97 54.36
N ASN A 12 -42.14 -12.79 53.30
CA ASN A 12 -42.55 -11.56 52.61
C ASN A 12 -43.01 -10.41 53.52
N GLY A 13 -42.70 -9.17 53.10
CA GLY A 13 -43.34 -7.95 53.59
C GLY A 13 -43.53 -6.93 52.46
N ASN A 14 -44.79 -6.71 52.08
CA ASN A 14 -45.23 -5.55 51.30
C ASN A 14 -44.82 -4.26 52.02
N SER A 15 -44.20 -3.32 51.32
CA SER A 15 -44.11 -1.93 51.75
C SER A 15 -44.62 -1.02 50.64
N CYS A 16 -45.74 -0.36 50.93
CA CYS A 16 -46.34 0.71 50.16
C CYS A 16 -45.32 1.82 49.84
N GLU A 17 -45.20 2.20 48.57
CA GLU A 17 -44.50 3.43 48.18
C GLU A 17 -45.36 4.64 48.53
N VAL A 18 -44.81 5.47 49.43
CA VAL A 18 -45.33 6.79 49.77
C VAL A 18 -44.99 7.74 48.63
N SER A 19 -46.01 8.25 47.95
CA SER A 19 -45.88 9.32 46.95
C SER A 19 -45.50 10.64 47.62
N CYS A 20 -44.24 11.05 47.49
CA CYS A 20 -43.82 12.42 47.77
C CYS A 20 -44.12 13.31 46.55
N HIS A 21 -45.37 13.77 46.43
CA HIS A 21 -45.70 14.92 45.59
C HIS A 21 -45.22 16.21 46.28
N SER A 22 -43.97 16.58 46.03
CA SER A 22 -43.57 17.98 46.13
C SER A 22 -44.26 18.74 44.99
N ASN A 23 -45.22 19.61 45.33
CA ASN A 23 -45.79 20.56 44.38
C ASN A 23 -44.64 21.35 43.71
N PRO A 24 -44.52 21.36 42.37
CA PRO A 24 -43.54 22.21 41.70
C PRO A 24 -43.85 23.68 42.01
N ASP A 25 -42.80 24.48 42.19
CA ASP A 25 -42.87 25.92 42.44
C ASP A 25 -43.86 26.59 41.46
N PRO A 26 -44.85 27.37 41.93
CA PRO A 26 -45.84 28.04 41.06
C PRO A 26 -45.22 28.92 39.96
N SER A 27 -43.94 29.29 40.08
CA SER A 27 -43.17 30.00 39.03
C SER A 27 -42.81 29.14 37.81
N THR A 28 -42.96 27.81 37.88
CA THR A 28 -42.55 26.85 36.83
C THR A 28 -43.71 26.26 36.01
N GLN A 29 -44.95 26.59 36.37
CA GLN A 29 -46.13 26.13 35.63
C GLN A 29 -46.43 27.06 34.44
N PRO A 30 -46.87 26.50 33.30
CA PRO A 30 -47.20 27.32 32.13
C PRO A 30 -48.38 28.25 32.45
N PRO A 31 -48.34 29.52 32.01
CA PRO A 31 -49.44 30.46 32.21
C PRO A 31 -50.73 29.95 31.55
N SER A 32 -51.86 30.18 32.23
CA SER A 32 -53.19 29.74 31.75
C SER A 32 -54.00 30.87 31.09
N ASP A 33 -53.60 32.12 31.31
CA ASP A 33 -54.26 33.36 30.89
C ASP A 33 -53.69 33.94 29.57
N ARG A 34 -52.50 33.49 29.15
CA ARG A 34 -51.82 33.94 27.93
C ARG A 34 -51.05 32.80 27.26
N PRO A 35 -50.70 32.92 25.96
CA PRO A 35 -49.80 31.97 25.31
C PRO A 35 -48.48 31.83 26.05
N VAL A 36 -47.96 30.60 26.10
CA VAL A 36 -46.64 30.29 26.66
C VAL A 36 -45.57 30.81 25.70
N ARG A 37 -44.70 31.69 26.19
CA ARG A 37 -43.65 32.33 25.39
C ARG A 37 -42.40 31.47 25.42
N VAL A 38 -42.14 30.79 24.31
CA VAL A 38 -40.96 29.93 24.16
C VAL A 38 -39.91 30.68 23.36
N TYR A 39 -38.67 30.66 23.82
CA TYR A 39 -37.53 31.23 23.11
C TYR A 39 -36.64 30.13 22.54
N ALA A 40 -36.29 30.21 21.27
CA ALA A 40 -35.30 29.34 20.66
C ALA A 40 -34.23 30.19 19.99
N ASP A 41 -32.96 29.96 20.29
CA ASP A 41 -31.86 30.70 19.67
C ASP A 41 -31.04 29.84 18.71
N GLY A 42 -30.25 30.52 17.90
CA GLY A 42 -29.33 29.89 16.98
C GLY A 42 -28.73 30.86 15.99
N ILE A 43 -27.87 30.34 15.13
CA ILE A 43 -27.24 31.13 14.07
C ILE A 43 -28.07 31.08 12.80
N TYR A 44 -28.71 29.94 12.50
CA TYR A 44 -29.61 29.77 11.37
C TYR A 44 -28.98 30.03 9.98
N ASP A 45 -27.66 29.86 9.86
CA ASP A 45 -26.94 29.98 8.59
C ASP A 45 -27.33 28.84 7.62
N LEU A 46 -27.46 29.18 6.33
CA LEU A 46 -28.06 28.34 5.29
C LEU A 46 -29.36 27.68 5.76
N PHE A 47 -30.36 28.51 6.12
CA PHE A 47 -31.59 28.05 6.74
C PHE A 47 -32.22 26.86 6.00
N HIS A 48 -32.42 25.75 6.72
CA HIS A 48 -32.78 24.47 6.14
C HIS A 48 -33.84 23.74 6.98
N PHE A 49 -34.41 22.66 6.44
CA PHE A 49 -35.52 21.94 7.09
C PHE A 49 -35.19 21.40 8.50
N GLY A 50 -33.92 21.12 8.80
CA GLY A 50 -33.49 20.78 10.16
C GLY A 50 -33.76 21.89 11.18
N HIS A 51 -33.50 23.17 10.83
CA HIS A 51 -33.83 24.31 11.69
C HIS A 51 -35.35 24.45 11.81
N ALA A 52 -36.07 24.39 10.69
CA ALA A 52 -37.53 24.50 10.68
C ALA A 52 -38.21 23.41 11.54
N ARG A 53 -37.70 22.18 11.55
CA ARG A 53 -38.20 21.08 12.40
C ARG A 53 -37.86 21.27 13.88
N SER A 54 -36.73 21.90 14.20
CA SER A 54 -36.42 22.27 15.59
C SER A 54 -37.39 23.34 16.09
N LEU A 55 -37.63 24.37 15.27
CA LEU A 55 -38.61 25.43 15.57
C LEU A 55 -40.05 24.90 15.63
N GLU A 56 -40.39 23.90 14.80
CA GLU A 56 -41.67 23.19 14.90
C GLU A 56 -41.86 22.51 16.26
N GLN A 57 -40.81 21.84 16.77
CA GLN A 57 -40.85 21.21 18.08
C GLN A 57 -41.02 22.24 19.19
N ALA A 58 -40.32 23.37 19.11
CA ALA A 58 -40.46 24.47 20.06
C ALA A 58 -41.88 25.08 20.04
N LYS A 59 -42.45 25.30 18.84
CA LYS A 59 -43.82 25.82 18.66
C LYS A 59 -44.90 24.85 19.14
N LYS A 60 -44.64 23.54 19.10
CA LYS A 60 -45.56 22.48 19.54
C LYS A 60 -45.31 22.01 20.97
N ALA A 61 -44.37 22.61 21.69
CA ALA A 61 -44.02 22.20 23.04
C ALA A 61 -45.18 22.36 24.04
N PHE A 62 -46.10 23.31 23.77
CA PHE A 62 -47.32 23.51 24.56
C PHE A 62 -48.53 23.70 23.62
N PRO A 63 -49.77 23.50 24.12
CA PRO A 63 -50.98 23.67 23.30
C PRO A 63 -51.18 25.08 22.74
N ASN A 64 -50.75 26.11 23.48
CA ASN A 64 -50.85 27.51 23.09
C ASN A 64 -49.49 28.20 23.28
N THR A 65 -48.66 28.21 22.24
CA THR A 65 -47.29 28.73 22.28
C THR A 65 -47.11 29.94 21.38
N TYR A 66 -46.39 30.95 21.88
CA TYR A 66 -45.82 32.05 21.11
C TYR A 66 -44.30 31.89 21.06
N LEU A 67 -43.75 31.62 19.88
CA LEU A 67 -42.35 31.29 19.65
C LEU A 67 -41.56 32.53 19.21
N LEU A 68 -40.65 32.94 20.09
CA LEU A 68 -39.63 33.93 19.83
C LEU A 68 -38.36 33.23 19.37
N VAL A 69 -37.77 33.69 18.26
CA VAL A 69 -36.53 33.12 17.73
C VAL A 69 -35.42 34.15 17.73
N GLY A 70 -34.40 33.91 18.56
CA GLY A 70 -33.22 34.74 18.63
C GLY A 70 -32.18 34.35 17.58
N CYS A 71 -31.64 35.32 16.86
CA CYS A 71 -30.59 35.09 15.89
C CYS A 71 -29.35 35.94 16.23
N CYS A 72 -28.21 35.27 16.44
CA CYS A 72 -26.96 35.95 16.77
C CYS A 72 -26.46 36.79 15.58
N ASN A 73 -25.89 37.97 15.87
CA ASN A 73 -25.28 38.83 14.86
C ASN A 73 -23.97 38.21 14.30
N ASP A 74 -23.48 38.72 13.18
CA ASP A 74 -22.27 38.19 12.52
C ASP A 74 -21.02 38.36 13.39
N GLU A 75 -20.89 39.49 14.10
CA GLU A 75 -19.74 39.78 14.96
C GLU A 75 -19.57 38.74 16.09
N ILE A 76 -20.63 38.48 16.85
CA ILE A 76 -20.65 37.49 17.93
C ILE A 76 -20.45 36.08 17.35
N THR A 77 -21.13 35.77 16.24
CA THR A 77 -21.04 34.45 15.60
C THR A 77 -19.63 34.14 15.14
N HIS A 78 -18.94 35.08 14.50
CA HIS A 78 -17.57 34.91 14.01
C HIS A 78 -16.57 34.81 15.16
N LYS A 79 -16.82 35.52 16.27
CA LYS A 79 -15.97 35.49 17.46
C LYS A 79 -16.04 34.15 18.21
N TYR A 80 -17.23 33.59 18.38
CA TYR A 80 -17.43 32.43 19.27
C TYR A 80 -17.70 31.11 18.57
N LYS A 81 -18.00 31.10 17.26
CA LYS A 81 -18.22 29.85 16.50
C LYS A 81 -17.42 29.76 15.21
N GLY A 82 -17.55 30.75 14.32
CA GLY A 82 -16.93 30.71 13.01
C GLY A 82 -17.69 31.52 11.96
N LYS A 83 -17.15 31.52 10.73
CA LYS A 83 -17.71 32.30 9.63
C LYS A 83 -19.07 31.77 9.17
N THR A 84 -19.97 32.68 8.83
CA THR A 84 -21.27 32.43 8.21
C THR A 84 -21.17 32.57 6.70
N VAL A 85 -22.03 31.85 5.97
CA VAL A 85 -22.19 32.02 4.51
C VAL A 85 -23.20 33.13 4.21
N MET A 86 -24.31 33.16 4.95
CA MET A 86 -25.32 34.21 4.88
C MET A 86 -24.99 35.34 5.86
N THR A 87 -25.24 36.57 5.43
CA THR A 87 -25.20 37.76 6.29
C THR A 87 -26.27 37.68 7.36
N GLU A 88 -26.09 38.40 8.47
CA GLU A 88 -27.08 38.44 9.55
C GLU A 88 -28.48 38.86 9.10
N GLU A 89 -28.60 39.84 8.20
CA GLU A 89 -29.88 40.29 7.65
C GLU A 89 -30.59 39.18 6.85
N GLU A 90 -29.85 38.44 6.01
CA GLU A 90 -30.40 37.31 5.27
C GLU A 90 -30.89 36.18 6.21
N ARG A 91 -30.20 35.98 7.33
CA ARG A 91 -30.59 35.00 8.36
C ARG A 91 -31.83 35.46 9.12
N TYR A 92 -31.94 36.74 9.48
CA TYR A 92 -33.14 37.32 10.10
C TYR A 92 -34.36 37.16 9.18
N GLU A 93 -34.23 37.50 7.90
CA GLU A 93 -35.33 37.36 6.94
C GLU A 93 -35.70 35.90 6.69
N SER A 94 -34.73 34.98 6.64
CA SER A 94 -35.01 33.54 6.53
C SER A 94 -35.89 33.03 7.68
N LEU A 95 -35.67 33.53 8.89
CA LEU A 95 -36.47 33.18 10.07
C LEU A 95 -37.88 33.77 10.02
N ARG A 96 -38.04 35.02 9.56
CA ARG A 96 -39.36 35.66 9.42
C ARG A 96 -40.29 34.89 8.47
N HIS A 97 -39.72 34.19 7.49
CA HIS A 97 -40.48 33.38 6.53
C HIS A 97 -40.69 31.92 6.99
N CYS A 98 -40.21 31.56 8.18
CA CYS A 98 -40.46 30.23 8.75
C CYS A 98 -41.86 30.17 9.37
N LYS A 99 -42.69 29.23 8.88
CA LYS A 99 -44.08 29.01 9.33
C LYS A 99 -44.28 28.98 10.85
N TRP A 100 -43.30 28.48 11.59
CA TRP A 100 -43.43 28.22 13.03
C TRP A 100 -43.08 29.41 13.91
N VAL A 101 -42.45 30.44 13.34
CA VAL A 101 -41.90 31.59 14.07
C VAL A 101 -42.95 32.69 14.16
N ASP A 102 -43.22 33.19 15.36
CA ASP A 102 -44.12 34.34 15.55
C ASP A 102 -43.33 35.65 15.60
N GLU A 103 -42.14 35.63 16.21
CA GLU A 103 -41.32 36.82 16.41
C GLU A 103 -39.82 36.48 16.26
N VAL A 104 -39.07 37.35 15.56
CA VAL A 104 -37.61 37.23 15.43
C VAL A 104 -36.96 38.31 16.28
N ILE A 105 -35.96 37.93 17.08
CA ILE A 105 -35.12 38.83 17.88
C ILE A 105 -33.73 38.91 17.21
N PRO A 106 -33.43 40.01 16.49
CA PRO A 106 -32.10 40.25 15.92
C PRO A 106 -31.06 40.52 17.00
N GLY A 107 -29.80 40.20 16.74
CA GLY A 107 -28.69 40.48 17.66
C GLY A 107 -28.82 39.77 19.01
N ALA A 108 -29.33 38.53 19.00
CA ALA A 108 -29.48 37.75 20.21
C ALA A 108 -28.13 37.56 20.94
N PRO A 109 -28.11 37.61 22.28
CA PRO A 109 -26.89 37.42 23.04
C PRO A 109 -26.40 35.97 22.95
N TRP A 110 -25.08 35.77 23.09
CA TRP A 110 -24.48 34.43 23.09
C TRP A 110 -24.83 33.61 24.33
N VAL A 111 -24.96 34.27 25.48
CA VAL A 111 -25.40 33.68 26.76
C VAL A 111 -26.61 34.46 27.22
N ILE A 112 -27.68 33.75 27.58
CA ILE A 112 -28.94 34.35 28.04
C ILE A 112 -28.87 34.55 29.55
N ASP A 113 -29.24 35.74 30.02
CA ASP A 113 -29.35 36.08 31.43
C ASP A 113 -30.81 36.34 31.84
N GLN A 114 -31.03 36.55 33.14
CA GLN A 114 -32.37 36.81 33.67
C GLN A 114 -32.95 38.14 33.12
N GLU A 115 -32.11 39.15 32.90
CA GLU A 115 -32.54 40.44 32.35
C GLU A 115 -33.13 40.28 30.93
N PHE A 116 -32.49 39.47 30.09
CA PHE A 116 -33.01 39.15 28.76
C PHE A 116 -34.33 38.37 28.81
N LEU A 117 -34.44 37.38 29.71
CA LEU A 117 -35.67 36.62 29.89
C LEU A 117 -36.84 37.52 30.31
N ASP A 118 -36.60 38.43 31.25
CA ASP A 118 -37.62 39.34 31.77
C ASP A 118 -38.02 40.38 30.72
N LYS A 119 -37.05 40.95 30.00
CA LYS A 119 -37.28 41.94 28.94
C LYS A 119 -38.19 41.43 27.83
N HIS A 120 -38.08 40.16 27.46
CA HIS A 120 -38.87 39.54 26.40
C HIS A 120 -40.04 38.69 26.93
N ASN A 121 -40.25 38.67 28.25
CA ASN A 121 -41.24 37.84 28.95
C ASN A 121 -41.16 36.36 28.52
N ILE A 122 -39.96 35.79 28.45
CA ILE A 122 -39.71 34.42 28.01
C ILE A 122 -40.08 33.47 29.15
N ASP A 123 -40.92 32.46 28.87
CA ASP A 123 -41.36 31.44 29.83
C ASP A 123 -40.46 30.21 29.86
N TYR A 124 -40.05 29.74 28.67
CA TYR A 124 -39.18 28.58 28.49
C TYR A 124 -38.17 28.83 27.36
N VAL A 125 -36.99 28.21 27.44
CA VAL A 125 -36.00 28.21 26.37
C VAL A 125 -35.94 26.82 25.74
N ALA A 126 -36.04 26.74 24.42
CA ALA A 126 -36.01 25.51 23.65
C ALA A 126 -34.74 25.40 22.81
N HIS A 127 -33.93 24.38 23.07
CA HIS A 127 -32.74 24.06 22.28
C HIS A 127 -32.45 22.54 22.35
N ASP A 128 -31.51 22.03 21.57
CA ASP A 128 -31.09 20.63 21.68
C ASP A 128 -30.45 20.30 23.05
N SER A 129 -30.47 19.01 23.42
CA SER A 129 -30.05 18.55 24.75
C SER A 129 -28.53 18.50 24.97
N LEU A 130 -27.72 18.73 23.92
CA LEU A 130 -26.27 18.65 24.04
C LEU A 130 -25.72 19.89 24.78
N PRO A 131 -24.75 19.71 25.70
CA PRO A 131 -24.09 20.85 26.33
C PRO A 131 -23.39 21.71 25.28
N TYR A 132 -23.70 23.00 25.26
CA TYR A 132 -23.06 23.92 24.34
C TYR A 132 -21.92 24.62 25.06
N ALA A 133 -20.69 24.17 24.81
CA ALA A 133 -19.50 24.67 25.49
C ALA A 133 -19.40 26.20 25.34
N ASP A 134 -19.31 26.89 26.47
CA ASP A 134 -19.25 28.34 26.47
C ASP A 134 -17.87 28.82 26.02
N ALA A 135 -17.76 29.20 24.75
CA ALA A 135 -16.57 29.79 24.17
C ALA A 135 -16.19 31.17 24.77
N SER A 136 -17.05 31.78 25.61
CA SER A 136 -16.73 33.01 26.34
C SER A 136 -16.00 32.77 27.67
N GLY A 137 -15.97 31.51 28.15
CA GLY A 137 -15.22 31.09 29.33
C GLY A 137 -15.94 31.26 30.67
N ALA A 138 -17.25 31.53 30.69
CA ALA A 138 -18.04 31.73 31.91
C ALA A 138 -18.67 30.44 32.47
N GLY A 139 -18.76 29.35 31.70
CA GLY A 139 -19.37 28.09 32.17
C GLY A 139 -19.03 26.86 31.31
N LYS A 140 -19.59 25.70 31.69
CA LYS A 140 -19.47 24.46 30.89
C LYS A 140 -20.55 24.34 29.81
N ASP A 141 -21.67 25.02 30.00
CA ASP A 141 -22.84 25.02 29.11
C ASP A 141 -23.52 26.40 29.14
N VAL A 142 -23.73 27.03 27.99
CA VAL A 142 -24.38 28.36 27.91
C VAL A 142 -25.84 28.34 28.41
N TYR A 143 -26.48 27.17 28.45
CA TYR A 143 -27.84 26.99 28.95
C TYR A 143 -27.91 26.54 30.41
N GLU A 144 -26.78 26.46 31.11
CA GLU A 144 -26.71 25.93 32.49
C GLU A 144 -27.65 26.67 33.45
N PHE A 145 -27.72 28.00 33.33
CA PHE A 145 -28.64 28.82 34.13
C PHE A 145 -30.10 28.40 33.93
N VAL A 146 -30.54 28.29 32.67
CA VAL A 146 -31.93 28.00 32.32
C VAL A 146 -32.32 26.56 32.65
N LYS A 147 -31.37 25.62 32.54
CA LYS A 147 -31.54 24.22 32.98
C LYS A 147 -31.72 24.13 34.49
N LYS A 148 -30.93 24.87 35.29
CA LYS A 148 -31.04 24.88 36.76
C LYS A 148 -32.38 25.38 37.27
N VAL A 149 -32.96 26.39 36.61
CA VAL A 149 -34.28 26.94 36.99
C VAL A 149 -35.46 26.15 36.41
N GLY A 150 -35.22 25.02 35.73
CA GLY A 150 -36.28 24.15 35.19
C GLY A 150 -37.03 24.71 33.99
N ARG A 151 -36.49 25.74 33.31
CA ARG A 151 -37.14 26.43 32.18
C ARG A 151 -36.62 25.98 30.81
N PHE A 152 -35.78 24.96 30.76
CA PHE A 152 -35.23 24.41 29.51
C PHE A 152 -36.14 23.34 28.92
N LYS A 153 -36.39 23.39 27.61
CA LYS A 153 -37.17 22.42 26.84
C LYS A 153 -36.31 21.82 25.74
N GLU A 154 -36.09 20.52 25.80
CA GLU A 154 -35.23 19.82 24.85
C GLU A 154 -35.92 19.62 23.50
N THR A 155 -35.19 19.93 22.43
CA THR A 155 -35.56 19.60 21.05
C THR A 155 -34.63 18.51 20.50
N ARG A 156 -35.07 17.80 19.47
CA ARG A 156 -34.27 16.78 18.77
C ARG A 156 -33.75 17.32 17.45
N ARG A 157 -32.47 17.11 17.20
CA ARG A 157 -31.84 17.41 15.90
C ARG A 157 -32.41 16.48 14.82
N THR A 158 -32.48 17.00 13.60
CA THR A 158 -32.87 16.22 12.42
C THR A 158 -31.63 15.60 11.78
N ASP A 159 -31.61 14.28 11.66
CA ASP A 159 -30.47 13.56 11.06
C ASP A 159 -30.35 13.78 9.55
N GLY A 160 -29.12 13.75 9.05
CA GLY A 160 -28.81 13.87 7.61
C GLY A 160 -28.86 15.29 7.04
N ILE A 161 -29.05 16.31 7.88
CA ILE A 161 -28.99 17.71 7.48
C ILE A 161 -28.32 18.61 8.52
N SER A 162 -27.41 19.45 8.06
CA SER A 162 -26.83 20.56 8.80
C SER A 162 -26.25 21.59 7.82
N THR A 163 -25.99 22.81 8.29
CA THR A 163 -25.26 23.84 7.53
C THR A 163 -23.93 23.28 7.00
N SER A 164 -23.19 22.54 7.83
CA SER A 164 -21.95 21.88 7.43
C SER A 164 -22.16 20.84 6.32
N ASP A 165 -23.22 20.03 6.39
CA ASP A 165 -23.52 19.05 5.35
C ASP A 165 -23.85 19.71 4.01
N ILE A 166 -24.60 20.81 4.02
CA ILE A 166 -24.90 21.58 2.81
C ILE A 166 -23.61 22.14 2.21
N ILE A 167 -22.75 22.76 3.03
CA ILE A 167 -21.45 23.29 2.59
C ILE A 167 -20.58 22.16 2.03
N MET A 168 -20.48 21.02 2.71
CA MET A 168 -19.69 19.88 2.25
C MET A 168 -20.19 19.33 0.91
N ARG A 169 -21.50 19.26 0.69
CA ARG A 169 -22.08 18.86 -0.61
C ARG A 169 -21.66 19.85 -1.71
N ILE A 170 -21.80 21.15 -1.47
CA ILE A 170 -21.40 22.19 -2.43
C ILE A 170 -19.89 22.12 -2.75
N VAL A 171 -19.05 22.00 -1.72
CA VAL A 171 -17.59 21.96 -1.87
C VAL A 171 -17.13 20.70 -2.60
N LYS A 172 -17.73 19.54 -2.30
CA LYS A 172 -17.45 18.26 -2.98
C LYS A 172 -17.70 18.36 -4.48
N ASP A 173 -18.80 19.01 -4.86
CA ASP A 173 -19.22 19.11 -6.26
C ASP A 173 -18.65 20.35 -6.97
N TYR A 174 -17.98 21.26 -6.26
CA TYR A 174 -17.43 22.50 -6.81
C TYR A 174 -16.51 22.28 -8.01
N ASN A 175 -15.63 21.27 -7.95
CA ASN A 175 -14.74 20.98 -9.07
C ASN A 175 -15.50 20.50 -10.33
N GLN A 176 -16.60 19.77 -10.15
CA GLN A 176 -17.47 19.37 -11.26
C GLN A 176 -18.25 20.56 -11.81
N TYR A 177 -18.74 21.45 -10.93
CA TYR A 177 -19.38 22.70 -11.32
C TYR A 177 -18.44 23.57 -12.18
N VAL A 178 -17.18 23.74 -11.76
CA VAL A 178 -16.18 24.50 -12.52
C VAL A 178 -15.96 23.89 -13.89
N LEU A 179 -15.73 22.58 -13.97
CA LEU A 179 -15.52 21.88 -15.24
C LEU A 179 -16.71 22.01 -16.19
N ARG A 180 -17.93 21.82 -15.69
CA ARG A 180 -19.15 21.92 -16.48
C ARG A 180 -19.35 23.32 -17.07
N ASN A 181 -19.03 24.37 -16.31
CA ASN A 181 -19.17 25.74 -16.80
C ASN A 181 -18.04 26.13 -17.77
N LEU A 182 -16.81 25.64 -17.55
CA LEU A 182 -15.73 25.78 -18.53
C LEU A 182 -16.11 25.12 -19.86
N ASP A 183 -16.71 23.93 -19.84
CA ASP A 183 -17.19 23.24 -21.05
C ASP A 183 -18.35 23.98 -21.74
N ARG A 184 -19.16 24.74 -20.98
CA ARG A 184 -20.23 25.60 -21.52
C ARG A 184 -19.72 26.92 -22.09
N GLY A 185 -18.41 27.19 -22.01
CA GLY A 185 -17.78 28.39 -22.58
C GLY A 185 -17.61 29.55 -21.61
N TYR A 186 -17.91 29.39 -20.32
CA TYR A 186 -17.60 30.42 -19.32
C TYR A 186 -16.09 30.57 -19.16
N SER A 187 -15.64 31.81 -19.02
CA SER A 187 -14.23 32.10 -18.79
C SER A 187 -13.83 31.78 -17.36
N ARG A 188 -12.56 31.40 -17.16
CA ARG A 188 -11.98 31.18 -15.83
C ARG A 188 -12.13 32.39 -14.89
N LYS A 189 -12.14 33.62 -15.45
CA LYS A 189 -12.24 34.87 -14.70
C LYS A 189 -13.65 35.04 -14.12
N GLU A 190 -14.68 34.72 -14.89
CA GLU A 190 -16.08 34.75 -14.44
C GLU A 190 -16.36 33.71 -13.34
N LEU A 191 -15.65 32.58 -13.38
CA LEU A 191 -15.79 31.52 -12.37
C LEU A 191 -14.89 31.72 -11.13
N GLY A 192 -14.04 32.75 -11.13
CA GLY A 192 -13.08 33.00 -10.03
C GLY A 192 -12.00 31.91 -9.89
N VAL A 193 -11.66 31.23 -10.99
CA VAL A 193 -10.73 30.07 -10.98
C VAL A 193 -9.35 30.47 -11.49
N SER A 194 -8.29 30.06 -10.76
CA SER A 194 -6.91 30.28 -11.19
C SER A 194 -6.55 29.46 -12.43
N TYR A 195 -5.65 29.98 -13.26
CA TYR A 195 -5.23 29.34 -14.51
C TYR A 195 -4.66 27.92 -14.30
N VAL A 196 -3.85 27.74 -13.24
CA VAL A 196 -3.27 26.44 -12.88
C VAL A 196 -4.36 25.44 -12.49
N LYS A 197 -5.36 25.87 -11.71
CA LYS A 197 -6.48 25.02 -11.29
C LYS A 197 -7.33 24.59 -12.49
N GLU A 198 -7.57 25.50 -13.44
CA GLU A 198 -8.27 25.20 -14.69
C GLU A 198 -7.56 24.11 -15.50
N LYS A 199 -6.25 24.28 -15.75
CA LYS A 199 -5.46 23.29 -16.52
C LYS A 199 -5.41 21.94 -15.84
N ARG A 200 -5.21 21.90 -14.50
CA ARG A 200 -5.24 20.67 -13.72
C ARG A 200 -6.58 19.94 -13.81
N LEU A 201 -7.68 20.67 -13.67
CA LEU A 201 -9.03 20.10 -13.80
C LEU A 201 -9.27 19.56 -15.21
N ARG A 202 -8.84 20.28 -16.25
CA ARG A 202 -8.97 19.85 -17.65
C ARG A 202 -8.19 18.57 -17.95
N VAL A 203 -6.97 18.43 -17.40
CA VAL A 203 -6.15 17.22 -17.53
C VAL A 203 -6.81 16.04 -16.80
N ASN A 204 -7.24 16.22 -15.55
CA ASN A 204 -7.93 15.17 -14.79
C ASN A 204 -9.21 14.68 -15.49
N MET A 205 -9.95 15.59 -16.14
CA MET A 205 -11.14 15.23 -16.90
C MET A 205 -10.80 14.45 -18.18
N ARG A 206 -9.70 14.80 -18.87
CA ARG A 206 -9.20 14.02 -20.01
C ARG A 206 -8.78 12.60 -19.60
N LEU A 207 -8.10 12.48 -18.45
CA LEU A 207 -7.72 11.19 -17.88
C LEU A 207 -8.95 10.37 -17.49
N LYS A 208 -9.96 11.00 -16.87
CA LYS A 208 -11.22 10.32 -16.53
C LYS A 208 -11.99 9.85 -17.77
N LYS A 209 -12.07 10.67 -18.82
CA LYS A 209 -12.67 10.27 -20.12
C LYS A 209 -11.89 9.13 -20.77
N LEU A 210 -10.56 9.13 -20.65
CA LEU A 210 -9.73 8.03 -21.12
C LEU A 210 -10.02 6.75 -20.31
N GLN A 211 -10.09 6.85 -18.98
CA GLN A 211 -10.42 5.73 -18.11
C GLN A 211 -11.83 5.18 -18.38
N GLU A 212 -12.81 6.04 -18.61
CA GLU A 212 -14.18 5.63 -18.98
C GLU A 212 -14.19 4.94 -20.34
N LYS A 213 -13.46 5.45 -21.35
CA LYS A 213 -13.28 4.75 -22.64
C LYS A 213 -12.60 3.40 -22.48
N VAL A 214 -11.58 3.30 -21.63
CA VAL A 214 -10.88 2.03 -21.34
C VAL A 214 -11.84 1.07 -20.63
N LYS A 215 -12.67 1.55 -19.70
CA LYS A 215 -13.68 0.75 -19.01
C LYS A 215 -14.77 0.26 -19.98
N GLU A 216 -15.23 1.11 -20.88
CA GLU A 216 -16.20 0.77 -21.93
C GLU A 216 -15.61 -0.25 -22.93
N GLN A 217 -14.32 -0.14 -23.25
CA GLN A 217 -13.60 -1.17 -24.01
C GLN A 217 -13.42 -2.46 -23.21
N GLN A 218 -13.12 -2.38 -21.91
CA GLN A 218 -13.05 -3.55 -21.03
C GLN A 218 -14.41 -4.25 -20.87
N GLU A 219 -15.52 -3.51 -20.87
CA GLU A 219 -16.87 -4.09 -20.82
C GLU A 219 -17.23 -4.76 -22.16
N LYS A 220 -16.91 -4.13 -23.30
CA LYS A 220 -17.06 -4.75 -24.63
C LYS A 220 -16.16 -5.97 -24.84
N VAL A 221 -14.95 -5.94 -24.28
CA VAL A 221 -14.03 -7.09 -24.24
C VAL A 221 -14.52 -8.12 -23.22
N GLY A 222 -15.15 -7.70 -22.13
CA GLY A 222 -15.75 -8.52 -21.08
C GLY A 222 -16.93 -9.35 -21.58
N GLU A 223 -17.83 -8.77 -22.39
CA GLU A 223 -18.90 -9.50 -23.10
C GLU A 223 -18.32 -10.56 -24.04
N LYS A 224 -17.25 -10.23 -24.79
CA LYS A 224 -16.53 -11.21 -25.62
C LYS A 224 -15.83 -12.28 -24.78
N ILE A 225 -15.30 -11.92 -23.61
CA ILE A 225 -14.71 -12.86 -22.65
C ILE A 225 -15.78 -13.74 -22.00
N GLN A 226 -17.03 -13.30 -21.86
CA GLN A 226 -18.12 -14.11 -21.32
C GLN A 226 -18.56 -15.21 -22.29
N ILE A 227 -18.47 -14.97 -23.59
CA ILE A 227 -18.58 -16.00 -24.65
C ILE A 227 -17.38 -16.96 -24.59
N VAL A 228 -16.18 -16.45 -24.28
CA VAL A 228 -14.97 -17.28 -24.04
C VAL A 228 -15.00 -17.98 -22.67
N ALA A 229 -15.79 -17.52 -21.70
CA ALA A 229 -15.88 -18.07 -20.34
C ALA A 229 -16.63 -19.41 -20.30
N MET A 230 -17.31 -19.81 -21.38
CA MET A 230 -17.74 -21.19 -21.60
C MET A 230 -16.54 -22.16 -21.73
N HIS A 231 -15.33 -21.66 -21.98
CA HIS A 231 -14.06 -22.42 -22.08
C HIS A 231 -13.18 -22.33 -20.83
N ARG A 232 -13.73 -21.97 -19.66
CA ARG A 232 -12.95 -21.83 -18.40
C ARG A 232 -12.30 -23.13 -17.91
N ASN A 233 -12.89 -24.29 -18.22
CA ASN A 233 -12.31 -25.59 -17.86
C ASN A 233 -11.03 -25.88 -18.67
N GLU A 234 -10.90 -25.32 -19.86
CA GLU A 234 -9.77 -25.56 -20.76
C GLU A 234 -8.53 -24.74 -20.36
N TRP A 235 -8.69 -23.59 -19.68
CA TRP A 235 -7.58 -22.74 -19.24
C TRP A 235 -6.92 -23.23 -17.94
N VAL A 236 -7.70 -23.77 -17.00
CA VAL A 236 -7.17 -24.38 -15.78
C VAL A 236 -6.49 -25.70 -16.12
N GLU A 237 -7.07 -26.49 -17.03
CA GLU A 237 -6.41 -27.69 -17.57
C GLU A 237 -5.20 -27.33 -18.44
N ASN A 238 -5.20 -26.21 -19.18
CA ASN A 238 -4.01 -25.76 -19.89
C ASN A 238 -2.93 -25.22 -18.95
N ALA A 239 -3.25 -24.57 -17.83
CA ALA A 239 -2.24 -24.15 -16.86
C ALA A 239 -1.56 -25.36 -16.21
N ASP A 240 -2.33 -26.38 -15.81
CA ASP A 240 -1.78 -27.65 -15.31
C ASP A 240 -1.04 -28.41 -16.42
N ARG A 241 -1.47 -28.33 -17.70
CA ARG A 241 -0.78 -28.93 -18.85
C ARG A 241 0.49 -28.18 -19.27
N TRP A 242 0.56 -26.87 -19.08
CA TRP A 242 1.76 -26.06 -19.30
C TRP A 242 2.77 -26.25 -18.17
N VAL A 243 2.31 -26.39 -16.93
CA VAL A 243 3.17 -26.76 -15.79
C VAL A 243 3.65 -28.20 -15.93
N ALA A 244 2.79 -29.13 -16.36
CA ALA A 244 3.17 -30.50 -16.67
C ALA A 244 4.11 -30.56 -17.89
N GLY A 245 3.85 -29.80 -18.95
CA GLY A 245 4.73 -29.72 -20.12
C GLY A 245 6.07 -29.03 -19.85
N PHE A 246 6.10 -28.05 -18.93
CA PHE A 246 7.34 -27.47 -18.43
C PHE A 246 8.11 -28.48 -17.56
N LEU A 247 7.42 -29.23 -16.70
CA LEU A 247 8.01 -30.31 -15.90
C LEU A 247 8.50 -31.47 -16.78
N GLU A 248 7.78 -31.82 -17.84
CA GLU A 248 8.15 -32.86 -18.80
C GLU A 248 9.31 -32.41 -19.70
N MET A 249 9.35 -31.15 -20.12
CA MET A 249 10.53 -30.55 -20.79
C MET A 249 11.74 -30.45 -19.84
N PHE A 250 11.52 -30.21 -18.55
CA PHE A 250 12.58 -30.16 -17.53
C PHE A 250 13.09 -31.57 -17.19
N GLU A 251 12.19 -32.57 -17.15
CA GLU A 251 12.51 -33.98 -16.91
C GLU A 251 13.17 -34.63 -18.13
N GLU A 252 12.70 -34.35 -19.35
CA GLU A 252 13.39 -34.72 -20.60
C GLU A 252 14.74 -34.00 -20.74
N GLY A 253 14.84 -32.75 -20.31
CA GLY A 253 16.08 -31.98 -20.26
C GLY A 253 17.09 -32.61 -19.30
N CYS A 254 16.65 -33.02 -18.11
CA CYS A 254 17.46 -33.75 -17.14
C CYS A 254 17.84 -35.17 -17.61
N HIS A 255 16.97 -35.87 -18.34
CA HIS A 255 17.27 -37.19 -18.90
C HIS A 255 18.25 -37.12 -20.08
N LYS A 256 18.05 -36.17 -21.02
CA LYS A 256 18.98 -35.92 -22.15
C LYS A 256 20.34 -35.41 -21.67
N MET A 257 20.36 -34.57 -20.63
CA MET A 257 21.58 -34.15 -19.95
C MET A 257 22.24 -35.32 -19.21
N GLY A 258 21.46 -36.16 -18.52
CA GLY A 258 21.94 -37.35 -17.82
C GLY A 258 22.55 -38.40 -18.75
N THR A 259 21.97 -38.61 -19.94
CA THR A 259 22.54 -39.47 -20.99
C THR A 259 23.78 -38.85 -21.62
N ALA A 260 23.77 -37.55 -21.93
CA ALA A 260 24.93 -36.87 -22.52
C ALA A 260 26.14 -36.78 -21.57
N ILE A 261 25.91 -36.69 -20.26
CA ILE A 261 26.96 -36.75 -19.23
C ILE A 261 27.48 -38.18 -19.07
N ARG A 262 26.60 -39.20 -19.08
CA ARG A 262 26.98 -40.61 -19.02
C ARG A 262 27.82 -41.02 -20.24
N ASP A 263 27.43 -40.61 -21.44
CA ASP A 263 28.13 -40.93 -22.68
C ASP A 263 29.51 -40.25 -22.74
N ARG A 264 29.65 -39.00 -22.28
CA ARG A 264 30.95 -38.30 -22.18
C ARG A 264 31.89 -38.86 -21.12
N ILE A 265 31.36 -39.37 -20.00
CA ILE A 265 32.16 -40.07 -18.98
C ILE A 265 32.67 -41.41 -19.55
N GLN A 266 31.84 -42.11 -20.32
CA GLN A 266 32.18 -43.37 -20.97
C GLN A 266 33.20 -43.18 -22.10
N GLU A 267 33.14 -42.08 -22.86
CA GLU A 267 34.17 -41.70 -23.85
C GLU A 267 35.51 -41.31 -23.20
N ARG A 268 35.51 -40.58 -22.08
CA ARG A 268 36.76 -40.26 -21.36
C ARG A 268 37.44 -41.49 -20.75
N LEU A 269 36.67 -42.44 -20.24
CA LEU A 269 37.19 -43.74 -19.78
C LEU A 269 37.78 -44.58 -20.92
N ARG A 270 37.25 -44.44 -22.14
CA ARG A 270 37.75 -45.12 -23.35
C ARG A 270 39.00 -44.43 -23.92
N GLY A 271 39.08 -43.10 -23.85
CA GLY A 271 40.23 -42.31 -24.33
C GLY A 271 41.49 -42.46 -23.47
N GLN A 272 41.36 -42.69 -22.16
CA GLN A 272 42.52 -42.94 -21.28
C GLN A 272 43.13 -44.34 -21.45
N LEU A 273 42.41 -45.29 -22.07
CA LEU A 273 42.93 -46.62 -22.37
C LEU A 273 43.66 -46.70 -23.73
N SER A 274 43.52 -45.68 -24.58
CA SER A 274 43.99 -45.70 -25.98
C SER A 274 45.26 -44.87 -26.24
N ASN A 275 45.67 -43.98 -25.32
CA ASN A 275 46.82 -43.08 -25.51
C ASN A 275 48.15 -43.65 -25.01
N GLY A 276 48.38 -44.93 -25.29
CA GLY A 276 49.64 -45.60 -24.98
C GLY A 276 50.07 -46.52 -26.11
N LEU A 277 50.26 -46.01 -27.33
CA LEU A 277 51.18 -46.61 -28.32
C LEU A 277 51.35 -45.72 -29.58
N LEU A 278 52.60 -45.29 -29.77
CA LEU A 278 53.34 -45.04 -31.04
C LEU A 278 53.17 -43.73 -31.86
N GLU A 279 54.36 -43.22 -32.17
CA GLU A 279 54.76 -42.09 -33.02
C GLU A 279 54.66 -42.38 -34.53
N ASP A 280 54.71 -41.26 -35.28
CA ASP A 280 55.65 -40.97 -36.38
C ASP A 280 55.09 -40.84 -37.82
N GLY A 281 55.61 -39.83 -38.56
CA GLY A 281 55.72 -39.89 -40.02
C GLY A 281 54.93 -38.88 -40.92
N LYS A 282 55.49 -37.67 -41.09
CA LYS A 282 55.80 -36.91 -42.34
C LYS A 282 54.86 -36.84 -43.59
N SER A 283 54.75 -35.59 -44.08
CA SER A 283 55.08 -35.00 -45.41
C SER A 283 54.00 -34.66 -46.47
N ASN A 284 54.02 -33.36 -46.87
CA ASN A 284 53.86 -32.72 -48.21
C ASN A 284 52.49 -32.81 -48.93
N SER A 285 52.02 -31.86 -49.77
CA SER A 285 52.45 -30.54 -50.29
C SER A 285 51.29 -29.92 -51.12
N GLU A 286 51.42 -28.63 -51.47
CA GLU A 286 50.81 -27.88 -52.61
C GLU A 286 49.30 -27.54 -52.52
N ASP A 287 48.92 -26.26 -52.35
CA ASP A 287 48.90 -25.11 -53.29
C ASP A 287 47.62 -25.11 -54.16
N ASP A 288 46.83 -24.04 -54.06
CA ASP A 288 46.36 -23.25 -55.21
C ASP A 288 45.45 -22.08 -54.76
N ASP A 289 45.69 -20.96 -55.42
CA ASP A 289 45.20 -19.60 -55.20
C ASP A 289 43.73 -19.38 -55.62
N GLU A 290 43.09 -18.30 -55.14
CA GLU A 290 42.53 -17.29 -56.07
C GLU A 290 42.08 -16.00 -55.34
N GLU A 291 42.53 -14.89 -55.92
CA GLU A 291 42.33 -13.49 -55.57
C GLU A 291 41.30 -12.88 -56.55
N TYR A 292 40.39 -12.02 -56.08
CA TYR A 292 39.59 -11.15 -56.94
C TYR A 292 39.58 -9.72 -56.40
N TYR A 293 40.18 -8.82 -57.20
CA TYR A 293 40.07 -7.36 -57.12
C TYR A 293 38.73 -6.87 -57.70
N PHE A 294 38.22 -5.77 -57.15
CA PHE A 294 37.55 -4.72 -57.92
C PHE A 294 37.88 -3.36 -57.27
N ASP A 295 38.60 -2.54 -58.04
CA ASP A 295 38.82 -1.10 -57.84
C ASP A 295 37.79 -0.30 -58.67
N ASP A 296 37.91 1.03 -58.56
CA ASP A 296 37.27 2.15 -59.30
C ASP A 296 36.17 2.87 -58.48
N ASP A 297 36.12 4.20 -58.32
CA ASP A 297 36.93 5.32 -58.81
C ASP A 297 36.56 6.62 -58.05
N ASP A 298 37.43 7.62 -58.19
CA ASP A 298 37.53 9.02 -57.71
C ASP A 298 36.27 9.92 -57.61
N TYR A 299 36.34 10.94 -56.72
CA TYR A 299 36.29 12.38 -57.07
C TYR A 299 36.78 13.27 -55.92
N ASP A 300 37.46 14.35 -56.33
CA ASP A 300 38.31 15.31 -55.60
C ASP A 300 37.59 16.64 -55.21
N ASP A 301 38.30 17.43 -54.39
CA ASP A 301 38.18 18.88 -54.08
C ASP A 301 37.02 19.32 -53.13
N GLY A 302 37.18 20.16 -52.11
CA GLY A 302 38.27 21.02 -51.64
C GLY A 302 37.71 21.93 -50.53
N ASP A 303 38.61 22.69 -49.91
CA ASP A 303 38.41 23.83 -48.99
C ASP A 303 38.46 23.58 -47.46
N GLU A 304 39.55 24.11 -46.93
CA GLU A 304 39.99 24.28 -45.54
C GLU A 304 39.11 25.29 -44.77
N GLU A 305 38.77 25.01 -43.51
CA GLU A 305 38.80 26.03 -42.46
C GLU A 305 39.21 25.39 -41.12
N GLU A 306 40.34 25.88 -40.61
CA GLU A 306 41.05 25.44 -39.42
C GLU A 306 40.52 26.17 -38.17
N TYR A 307 40.02 25.44 -37.16
CA TYR A 307 39.79 25.99 -35.81
C TYR A 307 40.06 24.92 -34.73
N TYR A 308 41.22 25.08 -34.07
CA TYR A 308 41.69 24.50 -32.79
C TYR A 308 41.29 23.05 -32.42
N THR A 309 42.20 22.11 -32.66
CA THR A 309 42.20 20.77 -32.05
C THR A 309 43.00 20.75 -30.73
N GLU A 310 42.33 20.54 -29.59
CA GLU A 310 42.92 19.77 -28.48
C GLU A 310 42.59 18.30 -28.73
N THR A 311 43.62 17.53 -29.07
CA THR A 311 43.52 16.13 -29.47
C THR A 311 43.13 15.27 -28.27
N TYR A 312 41.88 14.81 -28.27
CA TYR A 312 41.46 13.61 -27.56
C TYR A 312 42.23 12.42 -28.11
N ASP A 313 42.97 11.72 -27.24
CA ASP A 313 43.62 10.46 -27.58
C ASP A 313 42.53 9.40 -27.80
N LYS A 314 42.24 9.17 -29.08
CA LYS A 314 41.21 8.26 -29.58
C LYS A 314 41.84 6.90 -29.88
N ASP A 315 42.48 6.32 -28.87
CA ASP A 315 42.84 4.92 -28.90
C ASP A 315 41.59 4.10 -28.56
N ALA A 316 41.01 3.53 -29.62
CA ALA A 316 40.11 2.41 -29.52
C ALA A 316 40.77 1.33 -28.66
N LYS A 317 40.38 1.24 -27.38
CA LYS A 317 40.58 0.04 -26.56
C LYS A 317 39.74 -1.08 -27.18
N LYS A 318 40.33 -1.71 -28.19
CA LYS A 318 40.02 -3.06 -28.64
C LYS A 318 39.87 -3.92 -27.39
N CYS A 319 38.71 -4.56 -27.21
CA CYS A 319 38.51 -5.56 -26.17
C CYS A 319 39.56 -6.67 -26.32
N THR A 320 40.68 -6.53 -25.63
CA THR A 320 41.63 -7.61 -25.43
C THR A 320 41.12 -8.43 -24.27
N CYS A 321 40.29 -9.43 -24.59
CA CYS A 321 40.00 -10.54 -23.70
C CYS A 321 41.26 -11.41 -23.69
N ASP A 322 42.21 -11.10 -22.80
CA ASP A 322 43.42 -11.90 -22.67
C ASP A 322 43.04 -13.25 -22.05
N ALA A 323 43.11 -14.32 -22.85
CA ALA A 323 42.95 -15.70 -22.42
C ALA A 323 44.24 -16.15 -21.70
N GLY A 324 44.41 -15.71 -20.46
CA GLY A 324 45.56 -16.08 -19.63
C GLY A 324 45.22 -17.14 -18.58
N GLY A 325 45.60 -18.40 -18.84
CA GLY A 325 45.78 -19.43 -17.80
C GLY A 325 45.01 -20.74 -18.00
N GLU A 326 45.42 -21.56 -18.97
CA GLU A 326 44.87 -22.90 -19.20
C GLU A 326 45.12 -23.88 -18.03
N GLY A 327 44.05 -24.54 -17.57
CA GLY A 327 44.10 -25.84 -16.91
C GLY A 327 43.88 -25.88 -15.39
N LYS A 328 44.56 -25.05 -14.59
CA LYS A 328 44.49 -25.16 -13.11
C LYS A 328 43.25 -24.51 -12.49
N ASN A 329 42.73 -23.42 -13.06
CA ASN A 329 41.63 -22.66 -12.47
C ASN A 329 40.25 -23.33 -12.65
N LYS A 330 40.02 -24.10 -13.71
CA LYS A 330 38.68 -24.69 -13.98
C LYS A 330 38.28 -25.75 -12.96
N SER A 331 39.21 -26.63 -12.55
CA SER A 331 38.91 -27.64 -11.53
C SER A 331 38.67 -27.02 -10.16
N GLU A 332 39.34 -25.93 -9.83
CA GLU A 332 39.18 -25.21 -8.57
C GLU A 332 37.89 -24.38 -8.57
N ALA A 333 37.58 -23.69 -9.67
CA ALA A 333 36.31 -23.03 -9.89
C ALA A 333 35.12 -24.00 -9.76
N LEU A 334 35.20 -25.20 -10.35
CA LEU A 334 34.16 -26.23 -10.20
C LEU A 334 33.95 -26.67 -8.75
N LYS A 335 35.02 -26.78 -7.94
CA LYS A 335 34.89 -27.06 -6.50
C LYS A 335 34.15 -25.93 -5.78
N TYR A 336 34.50 -24.68 -6.06
CA TYR A 336 33.83 -23.53 -5.46
C TYR A 336 32.36 -23.42 -5.90
N LYS A 337 32.03 -23.73 -7.16
CA LYS A 337 30.64 -23.78 -7.65
C LYS A 337 29.83 -24.89 -6.98
N ALA A 338 30.42 -26.06 -6.74
CA ALA A 338 29.76 -27.14 -5.99
C ALA A 338 29.52 -26.75 -4.52
N ILE A 339 30.49 -26.08 -3.89
CA ILE A 339 30.33 -25.51 -2.55
C ILE A 339 29.21 -24.46 -2.54
N ALA A 340 29.16 -23.59 -3.57
CA ALA A 340 28.12 -22.58 -3.73
C ALA A 340 26.72 -23.18 -3.76
N ILE A 341 26.52 -24.22 -4.59
CA ILE A 341 25.25 -24.95 -4.69
C ILE A 341 24.81 -25.45 -3.32
N ALA A 342 25.71 -26.13 -2.59
CA ALA A 342 25.39 -26.70 -1.29
C ALA A 342 25.14 -25.63 -0.23
N SER A 343 25.97 -24.58 -0.16
CA SER A 343 25.87 -23.53 0.85
C SER A 343 24.63 -22.65 0.65
N ILE A 344 24.34 -22.25 -0.58
CA ILE A 344 23.19 -21.40 -0.91
C ILE A 344 21.88 -22.19 -0.72
N LEU A 345 21.82 -23.45 -1.14
CA LEU A 345 20.66 -24.31 -0.90
C LEU A 345 20.37 -24.45 0.60
N PHE A 346 21.40 -24.74 1.39
CA PHE A 346 21.26 -24.86 2.84
C PHE A 346 20.84 -23.54 3.49
N ALA A 347 21.51 -22.44 3.16
CA ALA A 347 21.20 -21.10 3.67
C ALA A 347 19.77 -20.67 3.31
N GLY A 348 19.35 -20.86 2.06
CA GLY A 348 18.01 -20.53 1.60
C GLY A 348 16.93 -21.37 2.28
N ALA A 349 17.13 -22.69 2.38
CA ALA A 349 16.19 -23.59 3.03
C ALA A 349 16.02 -23.28 4.52
N VAL A 350 17.11 -23.05 5.24
CA VAL A 350 17.05 -22.66 6.66
C VAL A 350 16.40 -21.29 6.82
N GLY A 351 16.80 -20.31 5.99
CA GLY A 351 16.27 -18.94 6.02
C GLY A 351 14.75 -18.91 5.91
N VAL A 352 14.18 -19.59 4.90
CA VAL A 352 12.73 -19.62 4.69
C VAL A 352 11.98 -20.46 5.71
N CYS A 353 12.56 -21.56 6.20
CA CYS A 353 11.90 -22.44 7.17
C CYS A 353 11.84 -21.85 8.58
N LEU A 354 12.82 -21.03 8.98
CA LEU A 354 12.91 -20.49 10.34
C LEU A 354 11.64 -19.70 10.77
N PRO A 355 11.14 -18.72 10.02
CA PRO A 355 9.89 -18.03 10.36
C PRO A 355 8.65 -18.94 10.33
N ILE A 356 8.61 -19.91 9.40
CA ILE A 356 7.48 -20.85 9.24
C ILE A 356 7.36 -21.76 10.47
N LEU A 357 8.49 -22.16 11.05
CA LEU A 357 8.58 -22.90 12.32
C LEU A 357 8.23 -22.05 13.55
N GLY A 358 7.87 -20.77 13.39
CA GLY A 358 7.36 -19.92 14.47
C GLY A 358 6.09 -20.45 15.14
N LYS A 359 5.38 -21.41 14.53
CA LYS A 359 4.28 -22.15 15.16
C LYS A 359 4.75 -23.12 16.24
N THR A 360 5.90 -23.76 16.05
CA THR A 360 6.48 -24.75 16.96
C THR A 360 7.47 -24.14 17.94
N ILE A 361 8.24 -23.12 17.53
CA ILE A 361 9.25 -22.45 18.38
C ILE A 361 8.65 -21.18 19.00
N PRO A 362 8.46 -21.10 20.34
CA PRO A 362 7.81 -19.97 21.00
C PRO A 362 8.50 -18.60 20.82
N VAL A 363 9.81 -18.62 20.57
CA VAL A 363 10.64 -17.42 20.38
C VAL A 363 10.38 -16.76 19.02
N LEU A 364 10.07 -17.55 17.98
CA LEU A 364 9.86 -17.06 16.60
C LEU A 364 8.38 -16.79 16.28
N ARG A 365 7.51 -16.76 17.29
CA ARG A 365 6.10 -16.43 17.10
C ARG A 365 5.97 -14.99 16.57
N PRO A 366 5.12 -14.73 15.56
CA PRO A 366 4.92 -13.39 14.99
C PRO A 366 4.54 -12.32 16.02
N GLU A 367 4.00 -12.73 17.16
CA GLU A 367 3.60 -11.83 18.25
C GLU A 367 4.74 -11.44 19.19
N LYS A 368 5.95 -11.99 19.05
CA LYS A 368 7.07 -11.69 19.95
C LYS A 368 7.91 -10.53 19.43
N THR A 369 8.41 -9.72 20.37
CA THR A 369 9.29 -8.56 20.10
C THR A 369 10.51 -8.91 19.24
N ILE A 370 11.10 -10.09 19.47
CA ILE A 370 12.28 -10.55 18.74
C ILE A 370 12.01 -10.84 17.25
N PHE A 371 10.77 -11.21 16.91
CA PHE A 371 10.36 -11.42 15.52
C PHE A 371 10.44 -10.12 14.71
N PHE A 372 9.97 -9.00 15.28
CA PHE A 372 10.08 -7.68 14.64
C PHE A 372 11.53 -7.23 14.45
N ILE A 373 12.41 -7.49 15.43
CA ILE A 373 13.84 -7.16 15.36
C ILE A 373 14.54 -7.94 14.24
N ILE A 374 14.29 -9.26 14.19
CA ILE A 374 14.84 -10.14 13.17
C ILE A 374 14.31 -9.77 11.77
N LYS A 375 13.01 -9.49 11.65
CA LYS A 375 12.40 -9.08 10.38
C LYS A 375 12.93 -7.73 9.89
N ALA A 376 13.17 -6.79 10.80
CA ALA A 376 13.80 -5.51 10.47
C ALA A 376 15.26 -5.66 9.99
N PHE A 377 16.03 -6.57 10.62
CA PHE A 377 17.38 -6.91 10.14
C PHE A 377 17.32 -7.45 8.71
N ALA A 378 16.46 -8.45 8.46
CA ALA A 378 16.27 -9.05 7.14
C ALA A 378 15.84 -8.01 6.10
N ALA A 379 14.90 -7.13 6.45
CA ALA A 379 14.49 -6.03 5.57
C ALA A 379 15.64 -5.07 5.23
N GLY A 380 16.54 -4.80 6.18
CA GLY A 380 17.76 -4.02 5.94
C GLY A 380 18.73 -4.72 4.98
N VAL A 381 18.93 -6.02 5.13
CA VAL A 381 19.73 -6.83 4.20
C VAL A 381 19.12 -6.76 2.79
N ILE A 382 17.81 -7.02 2.63
CA ILE A 382 17.12 -6.98 1.32
C ILE A 382 17.22 -5.60 0.67
N LEU A 383 17.00 -4.53 1.46
CA LEU A 383 17.11 -3.15 0.97
C LEU A 383 18.51 -2.85 0.45
N SER A 384 19.53 -3.28 1.20
CA SER A 384 20.94 -3.11 0.86
C SER A 384 21.34 -3.98 -0.35
N THR A 385 20.83 -5.22 -0.45
CA THR A 385 20.98 -6.06 -1.65
C THR A 385 20.47 -5.30 -2.89
N GLY A 386 19.25 -4.78 -2.83
CA GLY A 386 18.65 -4.04 -3.96
C GLY A 386 19.47 -2.81 -4.38
N PHE A 387 19.92 -1.98 -3.43
CA PHE A 387 20.63 -0.72 -3.75
C PHE A 387 22.13 -0.86 -4.00
N ILE A 388 22.81 -1.80 -3.35
CA ILE A 388 24.29 -1.84 -3.29
C ILE A 388 24.85 -3.01 -4.09
N HIS A 389 24.08 -4.07 -4.29
CA HIS A 389 24.52 -5.23 -5.07
C HIS A 389 23.83 -5.27 -6.44
N VAL A 390 22.50 -5.42 -6.47
CA VAL A 390 21.77 -5.71 -7.71
C VAL A 390 21.70 -4.51 -8.65
N LEU A 391 21.43 -3.32 -8.09
CA LEU A 391 21.30 -2.12 -8.90
C LEU A 391 22.64 -1.70 -9.54
N PRO A 392 23.78 -1.68 -8.83
CA PRO A 392 25.08 -1.43 -9.44
C PRO A 392 25.47 -2.46 -10.50
N ASP A 393 25.26 -3.76 -10.27
CA ASP A 393 25.55 -4.80 -11.28
C ASP A 393 24.74 -4.57 -12.57
N ALA A 394 23.50 -4.08 -12.44
CA ALA A 394 22.67 -3.71 -13.57
C ALA A 394 23.14 -2.43 -14.29
N PHE A 395 23.79 -1.51 -13.58
CA PHE A 395 24.47 -0.37 -14.20
C PHE A 395 25.68 -0.86 -14.98
N ASP A 396 26.55 -1.64 -14.37
CA ASP A 396 27.78 -2.14 -15.00
C ASP A 396 27.47 -2.94 -16.28
N SER A 397 26.38 -3.71 -16.28
CA SER A 397 25.90 -4.45 -17.46
C SER A 397 25.41 -3.52 -18.58
N LEU A 398 24.54 -2.54 -18.28
CA LEU A 398 23.92 -1.68 -19.29
C LEU A 398 24.78 -0.48 -19.72
N THR A 399 25.81 -0.12 -18.95
CA THR A 399 26.79 0.92 -19.28
C THR A 399 28.13 0.35 -19.71
N SER A 400 28.20 -0.96 -19.95
CA SER A 400 29.42 -1.63 -20.41
C SER A 400 29.91 -1.04 -21.75
N PRO A 401 31.24 -0.86 -21.93
CA PRO A 401 31.82 -0.44 -23.21
C PRO A 401 31.52 -1.38 -24.39
N CYS A 402 31.11 -2.62 -24.11
CA CYS A 402 30.68 -3.60 -25.12
C CYS A 402 29.32 -3.26 -25.75
N LEU A 403 28.59 -2.27 -25.22
CA LEU A 403 27.35 -1.75 -25.77
C LEU A 403 27.61 -0.44 -26.51
N GLY A 404 26.95 -0.26 -27.66
CA GLY A 404 27.04 1.00 -28.40
C GLY A 404 26.51 2.20 -27.59
N GLU A 405 27.17 3.36 -27.72
CA GLU A 405 26.81 4.59 -26.98
C GLU A 405 25.33 4.99 -27.14
N ASN A 406 24.70 4.63 -28.26
CA ASN A 406 23.29 4.91 -28.53
C ASN A 406 22.49 3.60 -28.59
N PRO A 407 21.41 3.42 -27.80
CA PRO A 407 20.83 4.35 -26.82
C PRO A 407 21.43 4.24 -25.40
N TRP A 408 22.23 3.19 -25.12
CA TRP A 408 22.58 2.73 -23.77
C TRP A 408 23.43 3.71 -22.95
N GLY A 409 24.35 4.43 -23.58
CA GLY A 409 25.20 5.44 -22.92
C GLY A 409 24.51 6.80 -22.73
N LYS A 410 23.43 7.09 -23.48
CA LYS A 410 22.78 8.42 -23.46
C LYS A 410 21.65 8.55 -22.45
N PHE A 411 21.05 7.43 -22.03
CA PHE A 411 19.92 7.43 -21.11
C PHE A 411 20.11 6.37 -20.02
N PRO A 412 19.85 6.69 -18.73
CA PRO A 412 20.04 5.75 -17.62
C PRO A 412 18.92 4.69 -17.61
N PHE A 413 18.97 3.74 -18.55
CA PHE A 413 18.00 2.67 -18.69
C PHE A 413 17.87 1.82 -17.43
N THR A 414 18.99 1.58 -16.73
CA THR A 414 19.00 0.85 -15.46
C THR A 414 18.06 1.49 -14.43
N GLY A 415 18.24 2.78 -14.14
CA GLY A 415 17.40 3.51 -13.20
C GLY A 415 15.95 3.61 -13.66
N PHE A 416 15.73 3.80 -14.96
CA PHE A 416 14.39 3.83 -15.54
C PHE A 416 13.64 2.51 -15.37
N VAL A 417 14.26 1.37 -15.71
CA VAL A 417 13.66 0.04 -15.57
C VAL A 417 13.40 -0.30 -14.10
N ALA A 418 14.35 0.01 -13.20
CA ALA A 418 14.15 -0.18 -11.76
C ALA A 418 12.97 0.63 -11.24
N MET A 419 12.86 1.91 -11.62
CA MET A 419 11.73 2.76 -11.25
C MET A 419 10.40 2.24 -11.81
N MET A 420 10.37 1.87 -13.09
CA MET A 420 9.16 1.33 -13.72
C MET A 420 8.72 0.02 -13.08
N SER A 421 9.67 -0.83 -12.68
CA SER A 421 9.42 -2.07 -11.96
C SER A 421 8.83 -1.81 -10.56
N ALA A 422 9.40 -0.86 -9.80
CA ALA A 422 8.86 -0.46 -8.51
C ALA A 422 7.44 0.14 -8.61
N ILE A 423 7.19 1.01 -9.59
CA ILE A 423 5.85 1.56 -9.87
C ILE A 423 4.88 0.45 -10.29
N GLY A 424 5.31 -0.45 -11.17
CA GLY A 424 4.52 -1.59 -11.61
C GLY A 424 4.11 -2.49 -10.44
N THR A 425 5.04 -2.74 -9.52
CA THR A 425 4.81 -3.49 -8.28
C THR A 425 3.75 -2.80 -7.42
N LEU A 426 3.89 -1.49 -7.18
CA LEU A 426 2.87 -0.69 -6.48
C LEU A 426 1.49 -0.74 -7.17
N MET A 427 1.47 -0.68 -8.50
CA MET A 427 0.22 -0.75 -9.27
C MET A 427 -0.44 -2.12 -9.09
N VAL A 428 0.31 -3.21 -9.13
CA VAL A 428 -0.21 -4.57 -8.87
C VAL A 428 -0.78 -4.66 -7.46
N ASP A 429 -0.07 -4.18 -6.44
CA ASP A 429 -0.55 -4.19 -5.06
C ASP A 429 -1.82 -3.37 -4.87
N CYS A 430 -1.87 -2.16 -5.47
CA CYS A 430 -3.03 -1.28 -5.40
C CYS A 430 -4.23 -1.87 -6.14
N LEU A 431 -4.03 -2.41 -7.35
CA LEU A 431 -5.10 -2.99 -8.16
C LEU A 431 -5.64 -4.26 -7.52
N ALA A 432 -4.78 -5.14 -7.03
CA ALA A 432 -5.20 -6.33 -6.32
C ALA A 432 -6.00 -5.94 -5.07
N SER A 433 -5.46 -5.06 -4.22
CA SER A 433 -6.15 -4.59 -3.02
C SER A 433 -7.50 -3.93 -3.34
N SER A 434 -7.58 -3.10 -4.38
CA SER A 434 -8.81 -2.42 -4.80
C SER A 434 -9.86 -3.37 -5.38
N TYR A 435 -9.45 -4.29 -6.25
CA TYR A 435 -10.34 -5.28 -6.86
C TYR A 435 -10.98 -6.20 -5.81
N TYR A 436 -10.18 -6.68 -4.85
CA TYR A 436 -10.70 -7.53 -3.78
C TYR A 436 -11.59 -6.77 -2.80
N THR A 437 -11.24 -5.54 -2.45
CA THR A 437 -12.10 -4.69 -1.61
C THR A 437 -13.47 -4.49 -2.27
N ARG A 438 -13.51 -4.25 -3.59
CA ARG A 438 -14.76 -4.11 -4.36
C ARG A 438 -15.57 -5.40 -4.42
N LEU A 439 -14.92 -6.56 -4.64
CA LEU A 439 -15.60 -7.86 -4.63
C LEU A 439 -16.24 -8.17 -3.26
N HIS A 440 -15.57 -7.84 -2.16
CA HIS A 440 -16.11 -8.04 -0.82
C HIS A 440 -17.27 -7.09 -0.49
N LEU A 441 -17.19 -5.82 -0.91
CA LEU A 441 -18.30 -4.87 -0.75
C LEU A 441 -19.53 -5.30 -1.59
N ASN A 442 -19.32 -5.82 -2.80
CA ASN A 442 -20.42 -6.32 -3.64
C ASN A 442 -21.03 -7.62 -3.11
N LYS A 443 -20.26 -8.47 -2.42
CA LYS A 443 -20.75 -9.71 -1.82
C LYS A 443 -21.41 -9.51 -0.44
N ALA A 444 -21.22 -8.33 0.17
CA ALA A 444 -21.82 -7.95 1.45
C ALA A 444 -23.19 -7.27 1.32
N GLN A 445 -23.78 -7.20 0.11
CA GLN A 445 -25.22 -6.96 -0.05
C GLN A 445 -25.95 -8.30 0.01
N PRO A 446 -26.74 -8.58 1.06
CA PRO A 446 -27.69 -9.69 1.02
C PRO A 446 -28.86 -9.31 0.11
N GLU A 447 -29.25 -10.25 -0.74
CA GLU A 447 -30.53 -10.22 -1.46
C GLU A 447 -31.69 -9.97 -0.49
N GLU A 448 -32.63 -9.13 -0.91
CA GLU A 448 -33.93 -8.99 -0.26
C GLU A 448 -34.64 -10.35 -0.20
N ARG A 449 -35.02 -10.77 1.01
CA ARG A 449 -36.15 -11.68 1.20
C ARG A 449 -36.83 -11.38 2.53
N GLY A 450 -38.12 -11.08 2.46
CA GLY A 450 -38.96 -10.71 3.60
C GLY A 450 -39.13 -11.84 4.62
N ASP A 451 -39.32 -11.46 5.88
CA ASP A 451 -40.62 -11.54 6.58
C ASP A 451 -40.46 -10.98 8.01
N GLU A 452 -41.61 -10.59 8.59
CA GLU A 452 -41.83 -9.91 9.87
C GLU A 452 -41.25 -10.66 11.10
N GLU A 453 -40.81 -9.95 12.16
CA GLU A 453 -41.56 -9.73 13.42
C GLU A 453 -40.67 -9.12 14.52
N LYS A 454 -41.32 -8.71 15.61
CA LYS A 454 -40.91 -7.74 16.63
C LYS A 454 -40.07 -8.32 17.79
N ALA A 455 -39.43 -7.37 18.48
CA ALA A 455 -39.39 -7.19 19.93
C ALA A 455 -38.12 -7.54 20.73
N ALA A 456 -37.92 -6.68 21.74
CA ALA A 456 -37.16 -6.79 22.98
C ALA A 456 -35.77 -6.13 23.04
N VAL A 457 -35.79 -5.04 23.80
CA VAL A 457 -34.70 -4.22 24.36
C VAL A 457 -34.23 -4.84 25.67
N GLU A 458 -32.91 -4.79 25.94
CA GLU A 458 -32.24 -4.53 27.25
C GLU A 458 -30.71 -4.73 27.04
N ALA A 459 -29.87 -3.70 26.86
CA ALA A 459 -29.31 -2.71 27.81
C ALA A 459 -28.18 -3.25 28.73
N HIS A 460 -26.90 -2.96 28.39
CA HIS A 460 -25.94 -2.34 29.32
C HIS A 460 -24.68 -1.77 28.60
N GLU A 461 -24.29 -0.56 29.05
CA GLU A 461 -23.10 0.30 28.91
C GLU A 461 -21.79 -0.24 28.29
N GLY A 462 -20.94 0.54 27.61
CA GLY A 462 -20.87 1.99 27.45
C GLY A 462 -19.64 2.45 26.64
N HIS A 463 -19.57 3.77 26.42
CA HIS A 463 -18.45 4.59 25.91
C HIS A 463 -18.37 4.85 24.39
N VAL A 464 -18.96 5.98 23.96
CA VAL A 464 -18.75 6.59 22.64
C VAL A 464 -18.14 7.97 22.84
N HIS A 465 -16.88 8.15 22.42
CA HIS A 465 -16.23 9.44 22.30
C HIS A 465 -16.24 9.91 20.84
N THR A 466 -16.90 11.04 20.60
CA THR A 466 -16.78 11.84 19.38
C THR A 466 -15.74 12.93 19.59
N HIS A 467 -14.61 12.86 18.89
CA HIS A 467 -13.77 14.02 18.58
C HIS A 467 -13.42 14.01 17.09
N ALA A 468 -13.92 15.03 16.39
CA ALA A 468 -13.49 15.42 15.06
C ALA A 468 -12.38 16.47 15.22
N THR A 469 -11.13 16.07 15.02
CA THR A 469 -10.01 16.98 14.79
C THR A 469 -9.14 16.44 13.66
N HIS A 470 -8.98 17.27 12.64
CA HIS A 470 -7.94 17.29 11.61
C HIS A 470 -7.61 16.02 10.81
N GLY A 471 -7.89 16.10 9.52
CA GLY A 471 -7.46 15.13 8.52
C GLY A 471 -5.94 15.08 8.35
N HIS A 472 -5.41 13.87 8.47
CA HIS A 472 -4.32 13.35 7.67
C HIS A 472 -4.74 11.96 7.18
N SER A 473 -4.81 11.79 5.87
CA SER A 473 -5.15 10.51 5.23
C SER A 473 -3.98 9.53 5.39
N HIS A 474 -3.88 8.89 6.54
CA HIS A 474 -3.18 7.62 6.69
C HIS A 474 -4.23 6.51 6.65
N GLY A 475 -4.02 5.53 5.76
CA GLY A 475 -4.88 4.36 5.68
C GLY A 475 -5.02 3.73 7.06
N LEU A 476 -6.25 3.69 7.55
CA LEU A 476 -6.58 3.05 8.83
C LEU A 476 -6.30 1.55 8.68
N VAL A 477 -5.20 1.09 9.26
CA VAL A 477 -4.99 -0.32 9.53
C VAL A 477 -5.91 -0.66 10.70
N ASP A 478 -7.11 -1.10 10.37
CA ASP A 478 -8.05 -1.63 11.35
C ASP A 478 -7.38 -2.81 12.08
N SER A 479 -7.05 -2.57 13.35
CA SER A 479 -6.25 -3.45 14.20
C SER A 479 -7.15 -4.00 15.30
N SER A 480 -8.02 -4.94 14.95
CA SER A 480 -8.55 -5.99 15.84
C SER A 480 -9.60 -6.83 15.10
N GLY A 481 -9.16 -7.56 14.07
CA GLY A 481 -9.98 -8.54 13.39
C GLY A 481 -9.31 -9.03 12.13
N SER A 482 -9.02 -10.32 12.04
CA SER A 482 -8.48 -10.96 10.84
C SER A 482 -9.49 -10.88 9.68
N GLY A 483 -9.51 -9.75 8.96
CA GLY A 483 -10.31 -9.58 7.76
C GLY A 483 -9.75 -10.39 6.58
N PRO A 484 -10.61 -10.86 5.65
CA PRO A 484 -10.17 -11.50 4.40
C PRO A 484 -9.25 -10.61 3.54
N SER A 485 -9.47 -9.29 3.57
CA SER A 485 -8.72 -8.30 2.78
C SER A 485 -7.23 -8.23 3.15
N GLN A 486 -6.91 -8.23 4.45
CA GLN A 486 -5.54 -8.26 4.95
C GLN A 486 -4.84 -9.56 4.55
N LEU A 487 -5.50 -10.72 4.70
CA LEU A 487 -4.92 -12.01 4.31
C LEU A 487 -4.61 -12.07 2.81
N ILE A 488 -5.49 -11.54 1.96
CA ILE A 488 -5.28 -11.51 0.51
C ILE A 488 -4.12 -10.57 0.15
N ARG A 489 -4.01 -9.40 0.80
CA ARG A 489 -2.85 -8.51 0.62
C ARG A 489 -1.54 -9.24 0.92
N HIS A 490 -1.45 -9.94 2.05
CA HIS A 490 -0.25 -10.72 2.39
C HIS A 490 0.04 -11.81 1.34
N ARG A 491 -0.99 -12.43 0.74
CA ARG A 491 -0.79 -13.42 -0.34
C ARG A 491 -0.24 -12.79 -1.62
N VAL A 492 -0.78 -11.65 -2.04
CA VAL A 492 -0.31 -10.92 -3.23
C VAL A 492 1.14 -10.48 -3.03
N ILE A 493 1.43 -9.83 -1.90
CA ILE A 493 2.80 -9.42 -1.53
C ILE A 493 3.74 -10.63 -1.60
N THR A 494 3.34 -11.76 -1.01
CA THR A 494 4.17 -12.96 -0.98
C THR A 494 4.44 -13.51 -2.39
N GLN A 495 3.45 -13.49 -3.30
CA GLN A 495 3.60 -13.96 -4.68
C GLN A 495 4.47 -13.01 -5.53
N VAL A 496 4.29 -11.71 -5.36
CA VAL A 496 5.08 -10.68 -6.06
C VAL A 496 6.53 -10.71 -5.59
N LEU A 497 6.75 -10.86 -4.29
CA LEU A 497 8.07 -11.05 -3.69
C LEU A 497 8.76 -12.31 -4.23
N GLU A 498 8.05 -13.44 -4.25
CA GLU A 498 8.59 -14.71 -4.78
C GLU A 498 8.97 -14.58 -6.26
N LEU A 499 8.14 -13.94 -7.09
CA LEU A 499 8.44 -13.71 -8.50
C LEU A 499 9.69 -12.84 -8.70
N GLY A 500 9.81 -11.74 -7.96
CA GLY A 500 10.97 -10.84 -8.03
C GLY A 500 12.27 -11.54 -7.64
N ILE A 501 12.23 -12.30 -6.54
CA ILE A 501 13.38 -13.09 -6.07
C ILE A 501 13.73 -14.18 -7.08
N VAL A 502 12.76 -14.92 -7.63
CA VAL A 502 13.03 -16.02 -8.58
C VAL A 502 13.78 -15.52 -9.81
N VAL A 503 13.33 -14.43 -10.43
CA VAL A 503 13.97 -13.86 -11.63
C VAL A 503 15.42 -13.48 -11.33
N HIS A 504 15.66 -12.84 -10.19
CA HIS A 504 16.98 -12.45 -9.74
C HIS A 504 17.91 -13.64 -9.49
N SER A 505 17.40 -14.62 -8.74
CA SER A 505 18.13 -15.82 -8.33
C SER A 505 18.55 -16.68 -9.51
N VAL A 506 17.75 -16.75 -10.59
CA VAL A 506 18.13 -17.46 -11.81
C VAL A 506 19.31 -16.77 -12.49
N ILE A 507 19.26 -15.45 -12.66
CA ILE A 507 20.26 -14.69 -13.41
C ILE A 507 21.60 -14.73 -12.69
N ILE A 508 21.62 -14.39 -11.40
CA ILE A 508 22.83 -14.50 -10.57
C ILE A 508 23.36 -15.93 -10.59
N GLY A 509 22.48 -16.92 -10.48
CA GLY A 509 22.87 -18.33 -10.52
C GLY A 509 23.58 -18.68 -11.83
N VAL A 510 23.00 -18.29 -12.97
CA VAL A 510 23.59 -18.55 -14.29
C VAL A 510 24.93 -17.83 -14.45
N SER A 511 25.03 -16.55 -14.09
CA SER A 511 26.28 -15.78 -14.19
C SER A 511 27.39 -16.37 -13.30
N LEU A 512 27.09 -16.71 -12.03
CA LEU A 512 28.04 -17.38 -11.14
C LEU A 512 28.45 -18.77 -11.64
N GLY A 513 27.48 -19.53 -12.18
CA GLY A 513 27.71 -20.84 -12.74
C GLY A 513 28.58 -20.81 -14.00
N ALA A 514 28.47 -19.76 -14.80
CA ALA A 514 29.27 -19.55 -16.00
C ALA A 514 30.69 -19.05 -15.68
N SER A 515 30.86 -18.21 -14.66
CA SER A 515 32.15 -17.60 -14.29
C SER A 515 33.28 -18.61 -14.11
N GLU A 516 34.46 -18.36 -14.69
CA GLU A 516 35.61 -19.29 -14.62
C GLU A 516 36.65 -18.90 -13.55
N SER A 517 36.47 -17.78 -12.84
CA SER A 517 37.45 -17.21 -11.91
C SER A 517 37.23 -17.64 -10.45
N PRO A 518 38.14 -18.44 -9.84
CA PRO A 518 38.02 -18.83 -8.43
C PRO A 518 38.07 -17.64 -7.45
N GLU A 519 38.82 -16.59 -7.80
CA GLU A 519 39.02 -15.40 -6.96
C GLU A 519 37.76 -14.55 -6.84
N THR A 520 36.90 -14.57 -7.87
CA THR A 520 35.59 -13.90 -7.85
C THR A 520 34.51 -14.78 -7.21
N ILE A 521 34.49 -16.08 -7.51
CA ILE A 521 33.49 -17.01 -6.99
C ILE A 521 33.58 -17.12 -5.46
N ARG A 522 34.80 -17.21 -4.90
CA ARG A 522 34.99 -17.45 -3.46
C ARG A 522 34.32 -16.41 -2.55
N PRO A 523 34.51 -15.09 -2.72
CA PRO A 523 33.80 -14.09 -1.92
C PRO A 523 32.31 -14.00 -2.28
N LEU A 524 31.94 -14.15 -3.56
CA LEU A 524 30.53 -14.18 -3.97
C LEU A 524 29.76 -15.29 -3.25
N VAL A 525 30.31 -16.49 -3.09
CA VAL A 525 29.60 -17.59 -2.39
C VAL A 525 29.23 -17.19 -0.96
N ALA A 526 30.11 -16.50 -0.24
CA ALA A 526 29.82 -16.05 1.11
C ALA A 526 28.77 -14.94 1.13
N ALA A 527 28.88 -13.96 0.23
CA ALA A 527 27.91 -12.87 0.10
C ALA A 527 26.51 -13.38 -0.31
N LEU A 528 26.44 -14.25 -1.33
CA LEU A 528 25.20 -14.87 -1.81
C LEU A 528 24.55 -15.75 -0.74
N SER A 529 25.33 -16.57 -0.03
CA SER A 529 24.79 -17.41 1.04
C SER A 529 24.22 -16.56 2.19
N PHE A 530 24.88 -15.45 2.52
CA PHE A 530 24.43 -14.54 3.56
C PHE A 530 23.12 -13.83 3.20
N HIS A 531 23.04 -13.20 2.03
CA HIS A 531 21.81 -12.50 1.65
C HIS A 531 20.66 -13.48 1.36
N GLN A 532 20.93 -14.62 0.73
CA GLN A 532 19.91 -15.65 0.46
C GLN A 532 19.25 -16.15 1.76
N PHE A 533 20.03 -16.29 2.85
CA PHE A 533 19.48 -16.67 4.15
C PHE A 533 18.47 -15.63 4.66
N PHE A 534 18.81 -14.34 4.61
CA PHE A 534 17.96 -13.27 5.15
C PHE A 534 16.81 -12.90 4.20
N GLU A 535 16.99 -13.01 2.89
CA GLU A 535 15.91 -12.96 1.89
C GLU A 535 14.90 -14.08 2.13
N GLY A 536 15.38 -15.30 2.39
CA GLY A 536 14.53 -16.43 2.76
C GLY A 536 13.76 -16.17 4.03
N MET A 537 14.40 -15.56 5.03
CA MET A 537 13.76 -15.17 6.28
C MET A 537 12.68 -14.09 6.09
N GLY A 538 12.91 -13.12 5.20
CA GLY A 538 11.90 -12.14 4.80
C GLY A 538 10.68 -12.81 4.16
N LEU A 539 10.92 -13.66 3.16
CA LEU A 539 9.86 -14.42 2.47
C LEU A 539 9.10 -15.36 3.42
N GLY A 540 9.80 -16.11 4.27
CA GLY A 540 9.21 -17.01 5.26
C GLY A 540 8.31 -16.25 6.25
N GLY A 541 8.69 -15.03 6.62
CA GLY A 541 7.86 -14.12 7.41
C GLY A 541 6.54 -13.78 6.71
N CYS A 542 6.61 -13.40 5.43
CA CYS A 542 5.43 -13.11 4.60
C CYS A 542 4.53 -14.33 4.42
N ILE A 543 5.10 -15.51 4.14
CA ILE A 543 4.38 -16.79 4.04
C ILE A 543 3.62 -17.12 5.33
N THR A 544 4.26 -16.88 6.48
CA THR A 544 3.66 -17.13 7.80
C THR A 544 2.44 -16.22 8.04
N GLN A 545 2.49 -14.98 7.57
CA GLN A 545 1.39 -14.01 7.66
C GLN A 545 0.26 -14.30 6.66
N ALA A 546 0.58 -14.84 5.47
CA ALA A 546 -0.38 -15.13 4.39
C ALA A 546 -1.30 -16.34 4.64
N LYS A 547 -1.01 -17.16 5.67
CA LYS A 547 -1.80 -18.35 6.09
C LYS A 547 -2.16 -19.28 4.91
N PHE A 548 -1.18 -19.61 4.08
CA PHE A 548 -1.35 -20.56 2.98
C PHE A 548 -1.60 -22.00 3.46
N LYS A 549 -2.13 -22.85 2.56
CA LYS A 549 -2.21 -24.30 2.80
C LYS A 549 -0.79 -24.89 2.81
N THR A 550 -0.56 -25.93 3.59
CA THR A 550 0.76 -26.58 3.73
C THR A 550 1.37 -26.97 2.37
N LYS A 551 0.56 -27.47 1.42
CA LYS A 551 1.04 -27.79 0.07
C LYS A 551 1.66 -26.57 -0.64
N THR A 552 0.98 -25.42 -0.61
CA THR A 552 1.47 -24.17 -1.20
C THR A 552 2.74 -23.70 -0.50
N ILE A 553 2.79 -23.77 0.83
CA ILE A 553 3.99 -23.40 1.60
C ILE A 553 5.19 -24.25 1.19
N VAL A 554 5.02 -25.57 1.09
CA VAL A 554 6.10 -26.49 0.68
C VAL A 554 6.58 -26.18 -0.74
N ILE A 555 5.64 -25.98 -1.68
CA ILE A 555 5.98 -25.62 -3.07
C ILE A 555 6.81 -24.34 -3.10
N MET A 556 6.34 -23.27 -2.44
CA MET A 556 7.03 -21.98 -2.41
C MET A 556 8.42 -22.06 -1.78
N THR A 557 8.55 -22.78 -0.66
CA THR A 557 9.85 -23.02 -0.01
C THR A 557 10.82 -23.76 -0.93
N LEU A 558 10.34 -24.76 -1.68
CA LEU A 558 11.16 -25.50 -2.65
C LEU A 558 11.59 -24.60 -3.82
N PHE A 559 10.66 -23.83 -4.40
CA PHE A 559 10.98 -22.89 -5.47
C PHE A 559 12.05 -21.89 -5.04
N PHE A 560 11.85 -21.20 -3.92
CA PHE A 560 12.84 -20.26 -3.39
C PHE A 560 14.23 -20.89 -3.19
N SER A 561 14.29 -22.08 -2.58
CA SER A 561 15.56 -22.69 -2.20
C SER A 561 16.31 -23.33 -3.37
N LEU A 562 15.59 -23.82 -4.38
CA LEU A 562 16.19 -24.54 -5.53
C LEU A 562 16.53 -23.62 -6.71
N THR A 563 15.92 -22.44 -6.81
CA THR A 563 16.09 -21.56 -7.97
C THR A 563 17.55 -21.17 -8.21
N THR A 564 18.27 -20.66 -7.19
CA THR A 564 19.68 -20.27 -7.34
C THR A 564 20.59 -21.47 -7.62
N PRO A 565 20.50 -22.60 -6.88
CA PRO A 565 21.25 -23.83 -7.23
C PRO A 565 21.03 -24.33 -8.65
N VAL A 566 19.78 -24.32 -9.14
CA VAL A 566 19.44 -24.70 -10.50
C VAL A 566 20.04 -23.71 -11.50
N GLY A 567 19.98 -22.41 -11.23
CA GLY A 567 20.66 -21.39 -12.03
C GLY A 567 22.17 -21.64 -12.15
N ILE A 568 22.84 -21.96 -11.04
CA ILE A 568 24.28 -22.31 -11.04
C ILE A 568 24.55 -23.56 -11.86
N ALA A 569 23.73 -24.60 -11.72
CA ALA A 569 23.87 -25.82 -12.51
C ALA A 569 23.69 -25.56 -14.02
N ILE A 570 22.73 -24.72 -14.40
CA ILE A 570 22.53 -24.26 -15.79
C ILE A 570 23.75 -23.49 -16.26
N GLY A 571 24.25 -22.53 -15.47
CA GLY A 571 25.45 -21.74 -15.77
C GLY A 571 26.68 -22.62 -16.02
N ILE A 572 26.89 -23.66 -15.21
CA ILE A 572 27.96 -24.65 -15.41
C ILE A 572 27.78 -25.39 -16.75
N GLY A 573 26.54 -25.75 -17.10
CA GLY A 573 26.24 -26.47 -18.35
C GLY A 573 26.48 -25.63 -19.60
N ILE A 574 26.21 -24.32 -19.53
CA ILE A 574 26.36 -23.39 -20.66
C ILE A 574 27.68 -22.62 -20.68
N SER A 575 28.58 -22.83 -19.70
CA SER A 575 29.78 -22.00 -19.52
C SER A 575 30.71 -21.95 -20.73
N ASN A 576 30.69 -22.97 -21.60
CA ASN A 576 31.50 -23.01 -22.81
C ASN A 576 30.88 -22.23 -24.01
N VAL A 577 29.61 -21.85 -23.92
CA VAL A 577 28.86 -21.19 -25.00
C VAL A 577 28.38 -19.80 -24.57
N TYR A 578 28.18 -19.59 -23.27
CA TYR A 578 27.81 -18.31 -22.70
C TYR A 578 29.02 -17.36 -22.70
N ASN A 579 28.86 -16.21 -23.35
CA ASN A 579 29.83 -15.12 -23.29
C ASN A 579 29.20 -13.96 -22.54
N GLU A 580 29.69 -13.73 -21.32
CA GLU A 580 29.29 -12.68 -20.38
C GLU A 580 29.39 -11.28 -21.02
N ASN A 581 30.37 -11.09 -21.92
CA ASN A 581 30.64 -9.82 -22.59
C ASN A 581 29.84 -9.63 -23.89
N SER A 582 28.97 -10.58 -24.26
CA SER A 582 28.14 -10.44 -25.44
C SER A 582 27.12 -9.31 -25.25
N PRO A 583 26.89 -8.43 -26.24
CA PRO A 583 25.88 -7.36 -26.13
C PRO A 583 24.50 -7.88 -25.74
N LYS A 584 24.11 -9.07 -26.22
CA LYS A 584 22.82 -9.69 -25.88
C LYS A 584 22.76 -10.14 -24.42
N ALA A 585 23.86 -10.70 -23.90
CA ALA A 585 23.94 -11.15 -22.51
C ALA A 585 23.84 -9.93 -21.57
N LEU A 586 24.65 -8.90 -21.82
CA LEU A 586 24.66 -7.66 -21.05
C LEU A 586 23.31 -6.93 -21.03
N ILE A 587 22.60 -6.87 -22.17
CA ILE A 587 21.26 -6.25 -22.24
C ILE A 587 20.25 -7.05 -21.42
N VAL A 588 20.23 -8.37 -21.56
CA VAL A 588 19.27 -9.24 -20.86
C VAL A 588 19.54 -9.20 -19.35
N GLU A 589 20.79 -9.45 -18.94
CA GLU A 589 21.22 -9.42 -17.55
C GLU A 589 20.94 -8.06 -16.91
N GLY A 590 21.32 -6.96 -17.58
CA GLY A 590 21.12 -5.61 -17.10
C GLY A 590 19.65 -5.21 -16.94
N ILE A 591 18.77 -5.54 -17.90
CA ILE A 591 17.34 -5.22 -17.81
C ILE A 591 16.68 -5.99 -16.65
N PHE A 592 16.95 -7.29 -16.55
CA PHE A 592 16.32 -8.10 -15.51
C PHE A 592 16.89 -7.82 -14.11
N ASN A 593 18.19 -7.54 -13.97
CA ASN A 593 18.77 -7.10 -12.70
C ASN A 593 18.21 -5.73 -12.29
N ALA A 594 18.07 -4.78 -13.22
CA ALA A 594 17.41 -3.50 -12.94
C ALA A 594 15.96 -3.68 -12.48
N ALA A 595 15.20 -4.53 -13.17
CA ALA A 595 13.81 -4.82 -12.81
C ALA A 595 13.70 -5.49 -11.44
N SER A 596 14.57 -6.46 -11.15
CA SER A 596 14.68 -7.13 -9.86
C SER A 596 15.01 -6.14 -8.73
N ALA A 597 16.03 -5.29 -8.91
CA ALA A 597 16.41 -4.28 -7.93
C ALA A 597 15.23 -3.37 -7.57
N GLY A 598 14.46 -2.93 -8.58
CA GLY A 598 13.25 -2.15 -8.38
C GLY A 598 12.19 -2.86 -7.53
N ILE A 599 11.97 -4.15 -7.75
CA ILE A 599 11.04 -4.98 -6.96
C ILE A 599 11.55 -5.11 -5.53
N LEU A 600 12.82 -5.49 -5.33
CA LEU A 600 13.41 -5.69 -4.01
C LEU A 600 13.41 -4.41 -3.16
N ILE A 601 13.73 -3.26 -3.76
CA ILE A 601 13.70 -1.95 -3.08
C ILE A 601 12.27 -1.62 -2.64
N TYR A 602 11.29 -1.78 -3.53
CA TYR A 602 9.89 -1.53 -3.20
C TYR A 602 9.40 -2.47 -2.09
N MET A 603 9.68 -3.78 -2.21
CA MET A 603 9.33 -4.79 -1.22
C MET A 603 9.90 -4.47 0.16
N ALA A 604 11.18 -4.10 0.23
CA ALA A 604 11.81 -3.77 1.50
C ALA A 604 11.21 -2.51 2.13
N LEU A 605 11.06 -1.42 1.37
CA LEU A 605 10.57 -0.15 1.90
C LEU A 605 9.08 -0.18 2.24
N VAL A 606 8.25 -0.72 1.36
CA VAL A 606 6.79 -0.61 1.45
C VAL A 606 6.17 -1.81 2.17
N ASP A 607 6.57 -3.03 1.83
CA ASP A 607 5.88 -4.23 2.32
C ASP A 607 6.48 -4.84 3.58
N LEU A 608 7.77 -4.62 3.83
CA LEU A 608 8.40 -5.01 5.09
C LEU A 608 8.46 -3.82 6.05
N LEU A 609 9.20 -2.76 5.71
CA LEU A 609 9.48 -1.67 6.64
C LEU A 609 8.25 -0.84 6.96
N ALA A 610 7.56 -0.27 5.97
CA ALA A 610 6.40 0.57 6.24
C ALA A 610 5.27 -0.21 6.93
N ALA A 611 5.03 -1.48 6.55
CA ALA A 611 4.03 -2.31 7.19
C ALA A 611 4.36 -2.63 8.65
N ASP A 612 5.60 -3.03 8.95
CA ASP A 612 5.99 -3.45 10.31
C ASP A 612 6.26 -2.28 11.25
N PHE A 613 6.83 -1.17 10.76
CA PHE A 613 7.11 0.02 11.59
C PHE A 613 5.82 0.76 11.96
N MET A 614 4.79 0.71 11.11
CA MET A 614 3.48 1.29 11.39
C MET A 614 2.59 0.36 12.24
N HIS A 615 3.10 -0.82 12.64
CA HIS A 615 2.36 -1.73 13.49
C HIS A 615 2.16 -1.12 14.90
N PRO A 616 0.94 -1.14 15.47
CA PRO A 616 0.63 -0.49 16.75
C PRO A 616 1.58 -0.89 17.90
N LYS A 617 2.01 -2.16 17.93
CA LYS A 617 2.95 -2.69 18.93
C LYS A 617 4.34 -2.04 18.89
N VAL A 618 4.82 -1.70 17.70
CA VAL A 618 6.12 -1.02 17.52
C VAL A 618 5.97 0.45 17.89
N GLN A 619 4.87 1.08 17.45
CA GLN A 619 4.56 2.48 17.75
C GLN A 619 4.30 2.74 19.24
N SER A 620 3.73 1.77 19.96
CA SER A 620 3.43 1.91 21.40
C SER A 620 4.63 1.66 22.32
N ASN A 621 5.76 1.15 21.81
CA ASN A 621 6.90 0.74 22.62
C ASN A 621 8.22 1.34 22.08
N GLY A 622 8.69 2.43 22.71
CA GLY A 622 9.90 3.13 22.29
C GLY A 622 11.18 2.29 22.30
N ALA A 623 11.32 1.33 23.23
CA ALA A 623 12.49 0.45 23.27
C ALA A 623 12.49 -0.54 22.09
N LEU A 624 11.30 -1.06 21.73
CA LEU A 624 11.13 -1.90 20.54
C LEU A 624 11.35 -1.10 19.26
N GLN A 625 10.82 0.12 19.18
CA GLN A 625 11.03 1.01 18.05
C GLN A 625 12.52 1.32 17.85
N PHE A 626 13.24 1.65 18.92
CA PHE A 626 14.70 1.84 18.87
C PHE A 626 15.42 0.56 18.42
N GLY A 627 15.07 -0.59 19.00
CA GLY A 627 15.68 -1.88 18.65
C GLY A 627 15.48 -2.26 17.17
N VAL A 628 14.29 -2.04 16.62
CA VAL A 628 13.97 -2.32 15.21
C VAL A 628 14.72 -1.35 14.27
N ASN A 629 14.82 -0.07 14.61
CA ASN A 629 15.62 0.90 13.84
C ASN A 629 17.11 0.53 13.82
N VAL A 630 17.69 0.20 14.98
CA VAL A 630 19.10 -0.21 15.07
C VAL A 630 19.33 -1.50 14.28
N SER A 631 18.45 -2.49 14.44
CA SER A 631 18.53 -3.77 13.73
C SER A 631 18.49 -3.60 12.21
N LEU A 632 17.61 -2.72 11.71
CA LEU A 632 17.53 -2.34 10.30
C LEU A 632 18.85 -1.79 9.78
N LEU A 633 19.44 -0.81 10.49
CA LEU A 633 20.71 -0.20 10.10
C LEU A 633 21.87 -1.20 10.13
N ILE A 634 21.91 -2.09 11.12
CA ILE A 634 22.92 -3.15 11.20
C ILE A 634 22.76 -4.11 10.01
N GLY A 635 21.54 -4.57 9.70
CA GLY A 635 21.30 -5.45 8.56
C GLY A 635 21.75 -4.83 7.24
N ALA A 636 21.38 -3.57 7.00
CA ALA A 636 21.82 -2.84 5.82
C ALA A 636 23.35 -2.70 5.76
N GLY A 637 23.98 -2.30 6.87
CA GLY A 637 25.43 -2.12 6.97
C GLY A 637 26.22 -3.42 6.80
N CYS A 638 25.74 -4.54 7.36
CA CYS A 638 26.36 -5.86 7.17
C CYS A 638 26.40 -6.24 5.69
N MET A 639 25.28 -6.08 4.98
CA MET A 639 25.22 -6.39 3.56
C MET A 639 26.10 -5.43 2.72
N SER A 640 26.18 -4.15 3.10
CA SER A 640 27.09 -3.20 2.43
C SER A 640 28.56 -3.55 2.63
N LEU A 641 28.93 -4.00 3.84
CA LEU A 641 30.30 -4.43 4.13
C LEU A 641 30.67 -5.69 3.35
N LEU A 642 29.74 -6.63 3.22
CA LEU A 642 29.92 -7.83 2.39
C LEU A 642 30.05 -7.47 0.91
N ALA A 643 29.22 -6.56 0.41
CA ALA A 643 29.30 -6.08 -0.98
C ALA A 643 30.60 -5.32 -1.29
N LYS A 644 31.21 -4.66 -0.29
CA LYS A 644 32.54 -4.04 -0.44
C LYS A 644 33.67 -5.06 -0.36
N TRP A 645 33.45 -6.16 0.35
CA TRP A 645 34.46 -7.21 0.56
C TRP A 645 34.52 -8.20 -0.58
N ALA A 646 33.37 -8.49 -1.20
CA ALA A 646 33.26 -9.19 -2.47
C ALA A 646 33.70 -8.29 -3.63
#